data_AF-A0AAV8V3T5-F1
#
_entry.id   AF-A0AAV8V3T5-F1
#
_cell.length_a   1.000
_cell.length_b   1.000
_cell.length_c   1.000
_cell.angle_alpha   90.00
_cell.angle_beta   90.00
_cell.angle_gamma   90.00
#
_symmetry.space_group_name_H-M   'P 1'
#
loop_
_entity.id
_entity.type
_entity.pdbx_description
1 polymer ?
#
loop_
_entity_poly.entity_id
_entity_poly.type
_entity_poly.pdbx_seq_one_letter_code
_entity_poly.pdbx_strand_id
1 'polypeptide(L)'
;MSFQELGLRNDLCRFLTEDLGWAIPRPVQAETIAQMLCGRDLCVVAPTGSGKTAAFCLPLVQRCIETQLKPSQPVKHSTDTLKWRAENCNIKSSNISARRANGWGYARADIPVTEGKCYYEVQTLSDGICRLGWATSNSSKDLGSDAFGFGYGATGVKVHNSSFETYGSSFSAKGRTVGCALDTEARKMWFILDGVSLGDAFEYIPTAPLFPAICVKDATVRVIFEAAKLKFDPPPGFKALLGMSSKRRGQTSSQSPLAVIVEPNADLALQVYSFLVSCTSQLEGDLRIPIGGSAKRTERSNGVEGNGGILVATPARLDDLCSSGQLSLNTTKMIVVDEADVLASSSTKQIRKICDFPLEQSQVSFFSATLPSAALNSLSSDLQVNPEWVKLHGLPIPTSVHILVHYISKTNAGLPSHGPQPLDAEGLEENSNLPRVELHPQKVVMLMQIISELSIGRAIVYVRTRKEADGLSKALHSNGISSIVHGSSPRAVEEFRSGKVRFLVASDGGERGLDIPDLDYVVLLSVPESTHKFVHRVGRIGRNNRRGKAFVIASPNKEKVWYHTCRKGHSTCKNIDRCTRWMDEANSLEKIDRELGGVLKYVDDQQGGTAATGRTVTVPDLYHLHTLPATRRLAELERAAQLSYLSYLQNKR
;
A
#
# COMPACT_ATOMS: atom_id res chain seq x y z
N MET A 1 19.66 0.26 25.29
CA MET A 1 18.70 -0.81 25.01
C MET A 1 19.26 -1.65 23.89
N SER A 2 19.45 -2.97 24.07
CA SER A 2 19.95 -3.89 23.03
C SER A 2 18.79 -4.57 22.28
N PHE A 3 19.05 -5.20 21.13
CA PHE A 3 18.03 -6.00 20.42
C PHE A 3 17.52 -7.19 21.24
N GLN A 4 18.37 -7.77 22.08
CA GLN A 4 17.99 -8.87 22.95
C GLN A 4 17.04 -8.40 24.06
N GLU A 5 17.23 -7.19 24.61
CA GLU A 5 16.32 -6.58 25.58
C GLU A 5 14.93 -6.26 25.00
N LEU A 6 14.82 -6.13 23.66
CA LEU A 6 13.54 -5.99 22.95
C LEU A 6 12.78 -7.32 22.78
N GLY A 7 13.35 -8.44 23.25
CA GLY A 7 12.74 -9.76 23.14
C GLY A 7 13.03 -10.49 21.84
N LEU A 8 14.01 -10.05 21.04
CA LEU A 8 14.42 -10.77 19.85
C LEU A 8 15.24 -12.02 20.19
N ARG A 9 15.04 -13.09 19.39
CA ARG A 9 15.83 -14.33 19.51
C ARG A 9 17.34 -14.08 19.27
N ASN A 10 18.16 -14.91 19.89
CA ASN A 10 19.63 -14.81 19.83
C ASN A 10 20.21 -15.05 18.43
N ASP A 11 19.52 -15.81 17.58
CA ASP A 11 19.90 -16.03 16.17
C ASP A 11 19.69 -14.75 15.34
N LEU A 12 18.54 -14.08 15.48
CA LEU A 12 18.26 -12.77 14.87
C LEU A 12 19.23 -11.69 15.39
N CYS A 13 19.55 -11.69 16.68
CA CYS A 13 20.51 -10.74 17.25
C CYS A 13 21.93 -10.93 16.69
N ARG A 14 22.35 -12.18 16.45
CA ARG A 14 23.63 -12.48 15.80
C ARG A 14 23.66 -11.98 14.35
N PHE A 15 22.63 -12.28 13.56
CA PHE A 15 22.49 -11.74 12.20
C PHE A 15 22.58 -10.20 12.16
N LEU A 16 21.89 -9.53 13.08
CA LEU A 16 21.93 -8.06 13.15
C LEU A 16 23.32 -7.52 13.48
N THR A 17 24.07 -8.19 14.35
CA THR A 17 25.37 -7.71 14.83
C THR A 17 26.53 -8.11 13.92
N GLU A 18 26.56 -9.35 13.45
CA GLU A 18 27.66 -9.94 12.69
C GLU A 18 27.57 -9.61 11.19
N ASP A 19 26.38 -9.67 10.58
CA ASP A 19 26.21 -9.42 9.14
C ASP A 19 25.88 -7.97 8.81
N LEU A 20 24.99 -7.35 9.59
CA LEU A 20 24.53 -5.97 9.34
C LEU A 20 25.32 -4.91 10.13
N GLY A 21 26.11 -5.33 11.14
CA GLY A 21 26.87 -4.41 12.00
C GLY A 21 25.98 -3.54 12.90
N TRP A 22 24.74 -3.95 13.18
CA TRP A 22 23.78 -3.20 13.98
C TRP A 22 23.82 -3.66 15.43
N ALA A 23 24.69 -3.03 16.23
CA ALA A 23 24.81 -3.31 17.66
C ALA A 23 23.64 -2.74 18.49
N ILE A 24 23.05 -1.63 18.06
CA ILE A 24 22.04 -0.88 18.82
C ILE A 24 20.80 -0.65 17.94
N PRO A 25 19.57 -0.93 18.43
CA PRO A 25 18.34 -0.63 17.72
C PRO A 25 18.19 0.87 17.48
N ARG A 26 17.75 1.23 16.27
CA ARG A 26 17.34 2.60 15.95
C ARG A 26 16.07 2.97 16.73
N PRO A 27 15.77 4.26 16.95
CA PRO A 27 14.61 4.67 17.75
C PRO A 27 13.30 4.00 17.32
N VAL A 28 13.04 3.86 16.01
CA VAL A 28 11.80 3.22 15.54
C VAL A 28 11.75 1.73 15.89
N GLN A 29 12.90 1.06 15.84
CA GLN A 29 13.03 -0.35 16.18
C GLN A 29 12.83 -0.56 17.69
N ALA A 30 13.41 0.32 18.51
CA ALA A 30 13.29 0.27 19.96
C ALA A 30 11.85 0.44 20.44
N GLU A 31 11.10 1.36 19.83
CA GLU A 31 9.70 1.62 20.21
C GLU A 31 8.74 0.54 19.68
N THR A 32 8.98 -0.02 18.49
CA THR A 32 7.96 -0.88 17.85
C THR A 32 8.17 -2.38 18.04
N ILE A 33 9.41 -2.89 18.10
CA ILE A 33 9.69 -4.33 18.01
C ILE A 33 8.98 -5.10 19.12
N ALA A 34 9.15 -4.67 20.39
CA ALA A 34 8.54 -5.34 21.53
C ALA A 34 7.00 -5.31 21.46
N GLN A 35 6.43 -4.18 21.03
CA GLN A 35 4.97 -4.03 20.89
C GLN A 35 4.41 -4.93 19.79
N MET A 36 5.14 -5.06 18.67
CA MET A 36 4.75 -5.98 17.59
C MET A 36 4.81 -7.43 18.03
N LEU A 37 5.83 -7.83 18.80
CA LEU A 37 5.95 -9.18 19.37
C LEU A 37 4.78 -9.49 20.31
N CYS A 38 4.31 -8.51 21.09
CA CYS A 38 3.13 -8.65 21.95
C CYS A 38 1.79 -8.75 21.18
N GLY A 39 1.79 -8.58 19.86
CA GLY A 39 0.58 -8.67 19.04
C GLY A 39 -0.30 -7.41 19.07
N ARG A 40 0.23 -6.25 19.48
CA ARG A 40 -0.50 -4.97 19.44
C ARG A 40 -0.56 -4.40 18.02
N ASP A 41 -1.70 -3.85 17.64
CA ASP A 41 -1.82 -3.06 16.42
C ASP A 41 -1.04 -1.76 16.57
N LEU A 42 -0.25 -1.40 15.55
CA LEU A 42 0.61 -0.21 15.61
C LEU A 42 0.31 0.75 14.47
N CYS A 43 0.36 2.04 14.75
CA CYS A 43 0.42 3.10 13.76
C CYS A 43 1.75 3.85 13.93
N VAL A 44 2.72 3.51 13.07
CA VAL A 44 4.10 4.00 13.17
C VAL A 44 4.37 5.08 12.15
N VAL A 45 4.77 6.26 12.62
CA VAL A 45 5.21 7.37 11.80
C VAL A 45 6.68 7.64 12.08
N ALA A 46 7.52 7.39 11.09
CA ALA A 46 8.96 7.61 11.18
C ALA A 46 9.57 7.94 9.81
N PRO A 47 10.60 8.81 9.73
CA PRO A 47 11.21 9.24 8.46
C PRO A 47 11.70 8.07 7.60
N THR A 48 11.87 8.30 6.30
CA THR A 48 12.57 7.34 5.43
C THR A 48 14.00 7.13 5.92
N GLY A 49 14.51 5.89 5.84
CA GLY A 49 15.83 5.53 6.36
C GLY A 49 15.93 5.41 7.90
N SER A 50 14.84 5.62 8.66
CA SER A 50 14.81 5.41 10.11
C SER A 50 14.97 3.94 10.55
N GLY A 51 14.82 2.98 9.62
CA GLY A 51 14.91 1.55 9.89
C GLY A 51 13.56 0.84 10.04
N LYS A 52 12.45 1.43 9.54
CA LYS A 52 11.09 0.86 9.58
C LYS A 52 11.02 -0.58 9.09
N THR A 53 11.66 -0.89 7.95
CA THR A 53 11.66 -2.23 7.36
C THR A 53 12.09 -3.30 8.35
N ALA A 54 13.22 -3.12 9.03
CA ALA A 54 13.66 -4.06 10.06
C ALA A 54 12.74 -4.04 11.29
N ALA A 55 12.18 -2.88 11.64
CA ALA A 55 11.29 -2.70 12.78
C ALA A 55 10.02 -3.58 12.69
N PHE A 56 9.51 -3.83 11.47
CA PHE A 56 8.41 -4.78 11.26
C PHE A 56 8.84 -6.18 10.78
N CYS A 57 9.91 -6.31 10.01
CA CYS A 57 10.34 -7.61 9.49
C CYS A 57 10.87 -8.53 10.59
N LEU A 58 11.68 -8.02 11.52
CA LEU A 58 12.27 -8.81 12.60
C LEU A 58 11.20 -9.49 13.49
N PRO A 59 10.22 -8.76 14.05
CA PRO A 59 9.18 -9.39 14.85
C PRO A 59 8.29 -10.34 14.03
N LEU A 60 8.02 -10.04 12.75
CA LEU A 60 7.28 -10.94 11.87
C LEU A 60 8.02 -12.27 11.66
N VAL A 61 9.30 -12.21 11.29
CA VAL A 61 10.15 -13.41 11.09
C VAL A 61 10.17 -14.26 12.35
N GLN A 62 10.43 -13.63 13.51
CA GLN A 62 10.44 -14.34 14.80
C GLN A 62 9.10 -15.02 15.08
N ARG A 63 7.98 -14.29 14.99
CA ARG A 63 6.65 -14.85 15.27
C ARG A 63 6.28 -15.96 14.29
N CYS A 64 6.71 -15.86 13.04
CA CYS A 64 6.52 -16.93 12.07
C CYS A 64 7.30 -18.18 12.43
N ILE A 65 8.60 -18.04 12.75
CA ILE A 65 9.45 -19.14 13.21
C ILE A 65 8.89 -19.79 14.48
N GLU A 66 8.53 -19.01 15.50
CA GLU A 66 7.97 -19.52 16.75
C GLU A 66 6.62 -20.21 16.57
N THR A 67 5.81 -19.74 15.62
CA THR A 67 4.53 -20.38 15.29
C THR A 67 4.74 -21.72 14.57
N GLN A 68 5.81 -21.85 13.77
CA GLN A 68 6.19 -23.10 13.10
C GLN A 68 6.93 -24.08 14.01
N LEU A 69 7.73 -23.59 14.97
CA LEU A 69 8.56 -24.38 15.89
C LEU A 69 7.80 -24.89 17.13
N LYS A 70 6.60 -24.38 17.42
CA LYS A 70 5.74 -25.05 18.40
C LYS A 70 5.56 -26.48 17.90
N PRO A 71 6.03 -27.52 18.63
CA PRO A 71 5.69 -28.88 18.25
C PRO A 71 4.19 -28.84 18.09
N SER A 72 3.71 -29.32 16.94
CA SER A 72 2.39 -29.89 16.89
C SER A 72 2.39 -30.89 18.04
N GLN A 73 1.90 -30.46 19.21
CA GLN A 73 1.18 -31.37 20.06
C GLN A 73 0.31 -32.13 19.06
N PRO A 74 0.28 -33.47 19.10
CA PRO A 74 -0.82 -34.14 18.47
C PRO A 74 -2.02 -33.45 19.10
N VAL A 75 -2.62 -32.52 18.35
CA VAL A 75 -4.02 -32.22 18.48
C VAL A 75 -4.54 -33.62 18.37
N LYS A 76 -4.97 -34.19 19.49
CA LYS A 76 -5.87 -35.32 19.46
C LYS A 76 -6.95 -34.81 18.54
N HIS A 77 -6.87 -35.19 17.27
CA HIS A 77 -7.93 -34.97 16.33
C HIS A 77 -8.99 -35.94 16.85
N SER A 78 -9.73 -35.50 17.87
CA SER A 78 -11.07 -36.01 18.07
C SER A 78 -11.75 -35.64 16.77
N THR A 79 -12.02 -36.65 15.97
CA THR A 79 -12.72 -36.61 14.68
C THR A 79 -14.15 -36.06 14.79
N ASP A 80 -14.53 -35.43 15.90
CA ASP A 80 -15.92 -35.36 16.35
C ASP A 80 -16.44 -33.95 16.66
N THR A 81 -15.69 -32.87 16.43
CA THR A 81 -16.21 -31.52 16.71
C THR A 81 -15.93 -30.54 15.57
N LEU A 82 -16.99 -30.17 14.84
CA LEU A 82 -16.97 -29.03 13.91
C LEU A 82 -16.53 -27.76 14.65
N LYS A 83 -15.79 -26.88 13.96
CA LYS A 83 -15.50 -25.55 14.51
C LYS A 83 -16.60 -24.57 14.09
N TRP A 84 -16.89 -23.66 15.01
CA TRP A 84 -17.89 -22.63 14.83
C TRP A 84 -17.24 -21.26 14.95
N ARG A 85 -17.65 -20.33 14.09
CA ARG A 85 -17.46 -18.89 14.31
C ARG A 85 -18.71 -18.36 14.99
N ALA A 86 -18.57 -17.75 16.16
CA ALA A 86 -19.71 -17.42 16.99
C ALA A 86 -19.55 -16.06 17.66
N GLU A 87 -20.66 -15.37 17.83
CA GLU A 87 -20.74 -14.09 18.53
C GLU A 87 -22.01 -14.05 19.37
N ASN A 88 -21.93 -13.46 20.57
CA ASN A 88 -23.07 -13.30 21.49
C ASN A 88 -23.85 -14.60 21.78
N CYS A 89 -23.22 -15.77 21.57
CA CYS A 89 -23.77 -17.08 21.91
C CYS A 89 -22.68 -18.03 22.44
N ASN A 90 -23.11 -19.02 23.22
CA ASN A 90 -22.28 -20.08 23.76
C ASN A 90 -22.47 -21.36 22.96
N ILE A 91 -21.37 -21.99 22.59
CA ILE A 91 -21.34 -23.26 21.87
C ILE A 91 -20.68 -24.33 22.74
N LYS A 92 -21.40 -25.41 23.02
CA LYS A 92 -20.87 -26.58 23.73
C LYS A 92 -21.23 -27.84 22.96
N SER A 93 -20.21 -28.56 22.47
CA SER A 93 -20.36 -29.69 21.54
C SER A 93 -21.10 -29.24 20.27
N SER A 94 -22.39 -29.55 20.15
CA SER A 94 -23.26 -29.12 19.04
C SER A 94 -24.45 -28.26 19.49
N ASN A 95 -24.49 -27.87 20.76
CA ASN A 95 -25.56 -27.02 21.30
C ASN A 95 -25.13 -25.55 21.21
N ILE A 96 -25.97 -24.72 20.61
CA ILE A 96 -25.81 -23.27 20.47
C ILE A 96 -26.86 -22.60 21.34
N SER A 97 -26.45 -21.70 22.22
CA SER A 97 -27.36 -21.04 23.17
C SER A 97 -27.04 -19.57 23.35
N ALA A 98 -28.07 -18.73 23.46
CA ALA A 98 -27.94 -17.35 23.90
C ALA A 98 -28.99 -17.08 24.99
N ARG A 99 -28.61 -16.34 26.03
CA ARG A 99 -29.49 -15.93 27.15
C ARG A 99 -29.33 -14.43 27.40
N ARG A 100 -30.43 -13.69 27.55
CA ARG A 100 -30.50 -12.31 28.07
C ARG A 100 -29.38 -11.40 27.56
N ALA A 101 -29.32 -11.19 26.25
CA ALA A 101 -28.45 -10.20 25.62
C ALA A 101 -29.29 -9.16 24.86
N ASN A 102 -28.82 -7.91 24.82
CA ASN A 102 -29.31 -6.88 23.89
C ASN A 102 -28.90 -7.25 22.45
N GLY A 103 -29.48 -8.31 21.87
CA GLY A 103 -29.15 -8.73 20.50
C GLY A 103 -29.39 -10.21 20.21
N TRP A 104 -29.08 -10.60 18.98
CA TRP A 104 -29.04 -11.99 18.55
C TRP A 104 -27.66 -12.60 18.83
N GLY A 105 -27.65 -13.84 19.27
CA GLY A 105 -26.45 -14.68 19.24
C GLY A 105 -26.33 -15.34 17.87
N TYR A 106 -25.15 -15.29 17.26
CA TYR A 106 -24.88 -15.79 15.91
C TYR A 106 -23.82 -16.88 15.93
N ALA A 107 -24.01 -17.92 15.13
CA ALA A 107 -23.08 -19.02 14.96
C ALA A 107 -23.07 -19.51 13.51
N ARG A 108 -21.89 -19.62 12.90
CA ARG A 108 -21.69 -20.17 11.55
C ARG A 108 -20.65 -21.28 11.58
N ALA A 109 -20.93 -22.40 10.94
CA ALA A 109 -19.98 -23.51 10.82
C ALA A 109 -18.81 -23.13 9.90
N ASP A 110 -17.65 -23.75 10.11
CA ASP A 110 -16.45 -23.53 9.29
C ASP A 110 -16.38 -24.39 8.03
N ILE A 111 -17.39 -25.24 7.79
CA ILE A 111 -17.47 -26.13 6.63
C ILE A 111 -18.27 -25.45 5.50
N PRO A 112 -17.62 -25.09 4.37
CA PRO A 112 -18.32 -24.56 3.22
C PRO A 112 -19.01 -25.67 2.43
N VAL A 113 -20.16 -25.35 1.86
CA VAL A 113 -20.80 -26.12 0.80
C VAL A 113 -20.48 -25.42 -0.52
N THR A 114 -19.67 -26.09 -1.34
CA THR A 114 -19.26 -25.58 -2.65
C THR A 114 -20.00 -26.25 -3.80
N GLU A 115 -20.29 -27.55 -3.70
CA GLU A 115 -20.90 -28.35 -4.76
C GLU A 115 -21.75 -29.49 -4.16
N GLY A 116 -22.80 -29.91 -4.89
CA GLY A 116 -23.70 -31.00 -4.53
C GLY A 116 -24.96 -30.61 -3.74
N LYS A 117 -25.64 -31.65 -3.24
CA LYS A 117 -26.87 -31.58 -2.44
C LYS A 117 -26.57 -31.92 -0.99
N CYS A 118 -26.70 -30.94 -0.11
CA CYS A 118 -26.27 -31.05 1.28
C CYS A 118 -27.43 -30.80 2.26
N TYR A 119 -27.34 -31.48 3.40
CA TYR A 119 -28.38 -31.50 4.41
C TYR A 119 -27.78 -31.48 5.82
N TYR A 120 -28.41 -30.73 6.72
CA TYR A 120 -28.17 -30.79 8.16
C TYR A 120 -29.44 -30.50 8.95
N GLU A 121 -29.49 -30.90 10.21
CA GLU A 121 -30.65 -30.68 11.07
C GLU A 121 -30.34 -29.75 12.24
N VAL A 122 -31.37 -29.03 12.68
CA VAL A 122 -31.34 -28.26 13.92
C VAL A 122 -32.54 -28.65 14.77
N GLN A 123 -32.30 -29.05 16.01
CA GLN A 123 -33.32 -29.37 17.01
C GLN A 123 -33.44 -28.26 18.04
N THR A 124 -34.66 -27.81 18.34
CA THR A 124 -34.92 -26.84 19.40
C THR A 124 -34.88 -27.53 20.78
N LEU A 125 -34.03 -27.04 21.68
CA LEU A 125 -33.86 -27.60 23.04
C LEU A 125 -34.54 -26.76 24.12
N SER A 126 -34.87 -25.50 23.83
CA SER A 126 -35.70 -24.63 24.66
C SER A 126 -36.74 -23.94 23.80
N ASP A 127 -37.77 -23.40 24.45
CA ASP A 127 -38.60 -22.37 23.83
C ASP A 127 -37.75 -21.11 23.61
N GLY A 128 -38.03 -20.37 22.53
CA GLY A 128 -37.30 -19.15 22.18
C GLY A 128 -37.39 -18.84 20.70
N ILE A 129 -36.65 -17.81 20.26
CA ILE A 129 -36.63 -17.40 18.85
C ILE A 129 -35.27 -17.74 18.26
N CYS A 130 -35.27 -18.40 17.10
CA CYS A 130 -34.07 -18.68 16.32
C CYS A 130 -34.31 -18.42 14.83
N ARG A 131 -33.23 -18.25 14.07
CA ARG A 131 -33.22 -18.27 12.60
C ARG A 131 -32.16 -19.25 12.16
N LEU A 132 -32.50 -20.12 11.22
CA LEU A 132 -31.66 -21.23 10.77
C LEU A 132 -31.48 -21.14 9.26
N GLY A 133 -30.30 -21.47 8.73
CA GLY A 133 -30.14 -21.60 7.29
C GLY A 133 -28.71 -21.39 6.83
N TRP A 134 -28.54 -20.65 5.74
CA TRP A 134 -27.30 -20.61 5.01
C TRP A 134 -26.78 -19.18 4.92
N ALA A 135 -25.49 -18.99 5.13
CA ALA A 135 -24.86 -17.67 5.02
C ALA A 135 -23.53 -17.76 4.31
N THR A 136 -23.18 -16.74 3.54
CA THR A 136 -21.81 -16.57 3.05
C THR A 136 -20.89 -16.08 4.17
N SER A 137 -19.58 -16.00 3.92
CA SER A 137 -18.62 -15.41 4.85
C SER A 137 -18.87 -13.93 5.14
N ASN A 138 -19.57 -13.22 4.24
CA ASN A 138 -19.80 -11.78 4.30
C ASN A 138 -21.16 -11.42 4.91
N SER A 139 -21.92 -12.42 5.36
CA SER A 139 -23.23 -12.17 5.96
C SER A 139 -23.09 -11.46 7.29
N SER A 140 -23.97 -10.49 7.51
CA SER A 140 -24.20 -9.85 8.78
C SER A 140 -24.50 -10.90 9.85
N LYS A 141 -24.12 -10.58 11.08
CA LYS A 141 -24.34 -11.44 12.26
C LYS A 141 -25.83 -11.49 12.68
N ASP A 142 -26.75 -11.12 11.78
CA ASP A 142 -28.19 -11.35 11.87
C ASP A 142 -28.71 -12.01 10.57
N LEU A 143 -28.82 -13.34 10.59
CA LEU A 143 -29.13 -14.18 9.43
C LEU A 143 -30.40 -13.71 8.69
N GLY A 144 -30.23 -13.34 7.42
CA GLY A 144 -31.30 -12.89 6.54
C GLY A 144 -31.54 -11.38 6.54
N SER A 145 -30.86 -10.61 7.38
CA SER A 145 -30.97 -9.14 7.36
C SER A 145 -30.25 -8.50 6.16
N ASP A 146 -29.40 -9.25 5.46
CA ASP A 146 -28.66 -8.79 4.28
C ASP A 146 -28.82 -9.72 3.08
N ALA A 147 -28.18 -9.35 1.97
CA ALA A 147 -28.19 -10.12 0.73
C ALA A 147 -27.33 -11.41 0.77
N PHE A 148 -26.65 -11.68 1.88
CA PHE A 148 -25.65 -12.75 2.01
C PHE A 148 -26.09 -13.86 2.97
N GLY A 149 -27.19 -13.66 3.69
CA GLY A 149 -27.81 -14.63 4.59
C GLY A 149 -29.21 -15.05 4.13
N PHE A 150 -29.53 -16.31 4.34
CA PHE A 150 -30.80 -16.94 4.01
C PHE A 150 -31.32 -17.68 5.24
N GLY A 151 -32.34 -17.13 5.89
CA GLY A 151 -32.83 -17.61 7.18
C GLY A 151 -34.26 -18.11 7.12
N TYR A 152 -34.55 -19.17 7.85
CA TYR A 152 -35.89 -19.57 8.25
C TYR A 152 -36.07 -19.31 9.74
N GLY A 153 -36.99 -18.41 10.08
CA GLY A 153 -37.25 -17.97 11.44
C GLY A 153 -38.28 -18.83 12.16
N ALA A 154 -38.08 -19.00 13.47
CA ALA A 154 -38.91 -19.81 14.36
C ALA A 154 -40.42 -19.47 14.32
N THR A 155 -40.80 -18.29 13.85
CA THR A 155 -42.19 -17.85 13.69
C THR A 155 -42.84 -18.29 12.37
N GLY A 156 -42.17 -19.09 11.54
CA GLY A 156 -42.71 -19.59 10.27
C GLY A 156 -42.43 -18.68 9.06
N VAL A 157 -41.49 -17.75 9.19
CA VAL A 157 -41.14 -16.79 8.13
C VAL A 157 -39.78 -17.12 7.53
N LYS A 158 -39.66 -16.99 6.20
CA LYS A 158 -38.36 -16.95 5.54
C LYS A 158 -37.86 -15.50 5.50
N VAL A 159 -36.56 -15.32 5.68
CA VAL A 159 -35.91 -14.01 5.85
C VAL A 159 -34.70 -13.92 4.94
N HIS A 160 -34.68 -12.90 4.09
CA HIS A 160 -33.55 -12.59 3.20
C HIS A 160 -33.58 -11.11 2.83
N ASN A 161 -32.42 -10.45 2.84
CA ASN A 161 -32.28 -9.02 2.55
C ASN A 161 -33.27 -8.13 3.32
N SER A 162 -33.45 -8.41 4.61
CA SER A 162 -34.43 -7.75 5.49
C SER A 162 -35.91 -7.88 5.07
N SER A 163 -36.22 -8.72 4.08
CA SER A 163 -37.60 -9.11 3.74
C SER A 163 -38.04 -10.27 4.62
N PHE A 164 -39.27 -10.21 5.12
CA PHE A 164 -39.90 -11.24 5.95
C PHE A 164 -41.16 -11.75 5.25
N GLU A 165 -41.15 -13.01 4.83
CA GLU A 165 -42.25 -13.60 4.07
C GLU A 165 -42.77 -14.85 4.78
N THR A 166 -44.10 -14.99 4.85
CA THR A 166 -44.73 -16.22 5.33
C THR A 166 -44.33 -17.38 4.42
N TYR A 167 -43.80 -18.46 5.01
CA TYR A 167 -43.27 -19.59 4.26
C TYR A 167 -43.73 -20.92 4.82
N GLY A 168 -43.67 -21.11 6.13
CA GLY A 168 -44.03 -22.37 6.77
C GLY A 168 -44.64 -22.17 8.14
N SER A 169 -44.79 -23.27 8.89
CA SER A 169 -45.33 -23.22 10.25
C SER A 169 -44.29 -22.74 11.26
N SER A 170 -44.76 -22.27 12.43
CA SER A 170 -43.87 -21.94 13.55
C SER A 170 -43.20 -23.19 14.14
N PHE A 171 -41.97 -23.03 14.62
CA PHE A 171 -41.17 -24.05 15.30
C PHE A 171 -40.47 -23.53 16.56
N SER A 172 -40.98 -22.45 17.17
CA SER A 172 -40.43 -21.86 18.41
C SER A 172 -40.52 -22.75 19.64
N ALA A 173 -41.40 -23.76 19.62
CA ALA A 173 -41.56 -24.72 20.72
C ALA A 173 -40.34 -25.65 20.83
N LYS A 174 -40.03 -26.07 22.05
CA LYS A 174 -39.04 -27.11 22.32
C LYS A 174 -39.38 -28.45 21.63
N GLY A 175 -38.36 -29.13 21.11
CA GLY A 175 -38.45 -30.49 20.55
C GLY A 175 -38.71 -30.56 19.05
N ARG A 176 -38.94 -29.41 18.40
CA ARG A 176 -39.10 -29.29 16.95
C ARG A 176 -37.75 -29.50 16.25
N THR A 177 -37.77 -30.08 15.06
CA THR A 177 -36.57 -30.34 14.27
C THR A 177 -36.72 -29.76 12.88
N VAL A 178 -35.73 -28.98 12.45
CA VAL A 178 -35.69 -28.34 11.14
C VAL A 178 -34.51 -28.89 10.34
N GLY A 179 -34.80 -29.59 9.25
CA GLY A 179 -33.84 -29.95 8.22
C GLY A 179 -33.59 -28.76 7.30
N CYS A 180 -32.32 -28.45 7.05
CA CYS A 180 -31.87 -27.37 6.17
C CYS A 180 -31.25 -28.01 4.92
N ALA A 181 -31.92 -27.87 3.78
CA ALA A 181 -31.50 -28.45 2.51
C ALA A 181 -30.94 -27.37 1.57
N LEU A 182 -29.81 -27.65 0.93
CA LEU A 182 -29.20 -26.79 -0.08
C LEU A 182 -28.76 -27.63 -1.28
N ASP A 183 -29.33 -27.31 -2.44
CA ASP A 183 -28.98 -27.85 -3.76
C ASP A 183 -28.19 -26.79 -4.53
N THR A 184 -26.87 -26.97 -4.59
CA THR A 184 -25.99 -26.00 -5.27
C THR A 184 -26.10 -26.06 -6.80
N GLU A 185 -26.55 -27.18 -7.36
CA GLU A 185 -26.74 -27.36 -8.81
C GLU A 185 -28.03 -26.70 -9.26
N ALA A 186 -29.13 -26.96 -8.54
CA ALA A 186 -30.42 -26.33 -8.79
C ALA A 186 -30.48 -24.87 -8.28
N ARG A 187 -29.48 -24.43 -7.50
CA ARG A 187 -29.39 -23.11 -6.86
C ARG A 187 -30.56 -22.80 -5.94
N LYS A 188 -31.05 -23.82 -5.27
CA LYS A 188 -32.23 -23.76 -4.40
C LYS A 188 -31.89 -24.19 -2.99
N MET A 189 -32.58 -23.60 -2.03
CA MET A 189 -32.55 -24.06 -0.65
C MET A 189 -33.95 -24.00 -0.05
N TRP A 190 -34.21 -24.93 0.86
CA TRP A 190 -35.50 -25.07 1.53
C TRP A 190 -35.35 -25.73 2.89
N PHE A 191 -36.46 -25.77 3.62
CA PHE A 191 -36.49 -26.29 4.98
C PHE A 191 -37.54 -27.40 5.12
N ILE A 192 -37.28 -28.30 6.05
CA ILE A 192 -38.10 -29.49 6.33
C ILE A 192 -38.41 -29.45 7.82
N LEU A 193 -39.67 -29.31 8.20
CA LEU A 193 -40.08 -29.20 9.59
C LEU A 193 -40.69 -30.53 10.04
N ASP A 194 -40.02 -31.19 11.00
CA ASP A 194 -40.40 -32.50 11.55
C ASP A 194 -40.68 -33.57 10.47
N GLY A 195 -39.83 -33.61 9.45
CA GLY A 195 -39.93 -34.55 8.32
C GLY A 195 -40.87 -34.11 7.19
N VAL A 196 -41.59 -32.98 7.34
CA VAL A 196 -42.47 -32.44 6.31
C VAL A 196 -41.76 -31.31 5.55
N SER A 197 -41.57 -31.50 4.24
CA SER A 197 -40.97 -30.47 3.37
C SER A 197 -41.90 -29.25 3.25
N LEU A 198 -41.34 -28.05 3.40
CA LEU A 198 -42.08 -26.79 3.32
C LEU A 198 -42.09 -26.16 1.90
N GLY A 199 -41.48 -26.83 0.90
CA GLY A 199 -41.35 -26.32 -0.46
C GLY A 199 -40.18 -25.35 -0.64
N ASP A 200 -39.91 -24.86 -1.85
CA ASP A 200 -38.73 -24.00 -2.12
C ASP A 200 -38.76 -22.69 -1.31
N ALA A 201 -37.69 -22.38 -0.57
CA ALA A 201 -37.61 -21.13 0.21
C ALA A 201 -36.94 -20.01 -0.60
N PHE A 202 -35.75 -20.28 -1.13
CA PHE A 202 -34.91 -19.31 -1.82
C PHE A 202 -34.27 -19.90 -3.08
N GLU A 203 -34.15 -19.05 -4.10
CA GLU A 203 -33.23 -19.23 -5.23
C GLU A 203 -32.08 -18.23 -5.05
N TYR A 204 -30.83 -18.65 -5.29
CA TYR A 204 -29.67 -17.81 -5.02
C TYR A 204 -28.65 -17.78 -6.17
N ILE A 205 -27.87 -16.71 -6.24
CA ILE A 205 -26.78 -16.56 -7.20
C ILE A 205 -25.46 -16.95 -6.51
N PRO A 206 -24.69 -17.94 -7.03
CA PRO A 206 -23.44 -18.35 -6.40
C PRO A 206 -22.36 -17.28 -6.59
N THR A 207 -22.23 -16.38 -5.62
CA THR A 207 -21.16 -15.38 -5.55
C THR A 207 -20.08 -15.73 -4.54
N ALA A 208 -20.40 -16.63 -3.58
CA ALA A 208 -19.50 -17.13 -2.56
C ALA A 208 -20.00 -18.49 -2.01
N PRO A 209 -19.14 -19.29 -1.35
CA PRO A 209 -19.55 -20.51 -0.66
C PRO A 209 -20.57 -20.22 0.47
N LEU A 210 -21.52 -21.14 0.65
CA LEU A 210 -22.50 -21.08 1.72
C LEU A 210 -22.09 -21.97 2.88
N PHE A 211 -22.41 -21.53 4.10
CA PHE A 211 -22.11 -22.22 5.34
C PHE A 211 -23.40 -22.34 6.16
N PRO A 212 -23.58 -23.43 6.92
CA PRO A 212 -24.62 -23.51 7.95
C PRO A 212 -24.49 -22.36 8.93
N ALA A 213 -25.59 -21.61 9.13
CA ALA A 213 -25.64 -20.43 9.97
C ALA A 213 -26.91 -20.42 10.83
N ILE A 214 -26.77 -19.97 12.07
CA ILE A 214 -27.79 -20.04 13.10
C ILE A 214 -27.75 -18.76 13.92
N CYS A 215 -28.89 -18.09 14.04
CA CYS A 215 -29.14 -17.07 15.04
C CYS A 215 -30.04 -17.61 16.15
N VAL A 216 -29.74 -17.29 17.40
CA VAL A 216 -30.55 -17.62 18.58
C VAL A 216 -30.76 -16.38 19.44
N LYS A 217 -31.95 -16.22 19.99
CA LYS A 217 -32.29 -15.17 20.96
C LYS A 217 -33.17 -15.79 22.04
N ASP A 218 -32.65 -15.80 23.27
CA ASP A 218 -33.25 -16.50 24.41
C ASP A 218 -33.63 -17.96 24.08
N ALA A 219 -32.80 -18.61 23.26
CA ALA A 219 -33.04 -19.95 22.74
C ALA A 219 -31.80 -20.81 22.86
N THR A 220 -32.01 -22.12 22.98
CA THR A 220 -30.98 -23.15 22.86
C THR A 220 -31.38 -24.12 21.75
N VAL A 221 -30.48 -24.36 20.82
CA VAL A 221 -30.67 -25.32 19.71
C VAL A 221 -29.50 -26.29 19.65
N ARG A 222 -29.71 -27.45 19.04
CA ARG A 222 -28.68 -28.45 18.74
C ARG A 222 -28.57 -28.64 17.25
N VAL A 223 -27.35 -28.68 16.73
CA VAL A 223 -27.08 -28.89 15.31
C VAL A 223 -26.56 -30.30 15.07
N ILE A 224 -26.99 -30.92 13.98
CA ILE A 224 -26.70 -32.30 13.64
C ILE A 224 -26.22 -32.35 12.18
N PHE A 225 -24.96 -32.73 11.99
CA PHE A 225 -24.33 -32.84 10.66
C PHE A 225 -23.98 -34.28 10.27
N GLU A 226 -23.96 -35.18 11.25
CA GLU A 226 -23.61 -36.60 11.05
C GLU A 226 -24.83 -37.39 10.61
N ALA A 227 -24.71 -38.16 9.52
CA ALA A 227 -25.81 -38.94 8.98
C ALA A 227 -26.43 -39.89 10.02
N ALA A 228 -25.60 -40.53 10.85
CA ALA A 228 -26.03 -41.48 11.87
C ALA A 228 -26.84 -40.85 13.03
N LYS A 229 -26.83 -39.51 13.14
CA LYS A 229 -27.50 -38.77 14.23
C LYS A 229 -28.72 -37.97 13.74
N LEU A 230 -28.99 -37.96 12.43
CA LEU A 230 -30.18 -37.29 11.88
C LEU A 230 -31.45 -37.96 12.40
N LYS A 231 -32.43 -37.15 12.77
CA LYS A 231 -33.74 -37.62 13.25
C LYS A 231 -34.64 -38.01 12.08
N PHE A 232 -34.49 -37.36 10.93
CA PHE A 232 -35.26 -37.64 9.72
C PHE A 232 -34.32 -37.99 8.56
N ASP A 233 -34.82 -38.80 7.64
CA ASP A 233 -34.09 -39.12 6.43
C ASP A 233 -33.92 -37.87 5.54
N PRO A 234 -32.70 -37.58 5.04
CA PRO A 234 -32.49 -36.51 4.08
C PRO A 234 -33.34 -36.72 2.81
N PRO A 235 -33.66 -35.65 2.06
CA PRO A 235 -34.31 -35.78 0.77
C PRO A 235 -33.50 -36.67 -0.20
N PRO A 236 -34.14 -37.30 -1.20
CA PRO A 236 -33.44 -38.16 -2.16
C PRO A 236 -32.24 -37.47 -2.82
N GLY A 237 -31.06 -38.10 -2.70
CA GLY A 237 -29.80 -37.59 -3.25
C GLY A 237 -29.07 -36.57 -2.37
N PHE A 238 -29.64 -36.16 -1.23
CA PHE A 238 -28.98 -35.30 -0.27
C PHE A 238 -28.06 -36.09 0.66
N LYS A 239 -26.92 -35.50 0.99
CA LYS A 239 -25.97 -36.08 1.94
C LYS A 239 -25.87 -35.23 3.19
N ALA A 240 -25.79 -35.90 4.34
CA ALA A 240 -25.45 -35.24 5.59
C ALA A 240 -24.09 -34.55 5.47
N LEU A 241 -23.96 -33.34 6.01
CA LEU A 241 -22.79 -32.50 5.79
C LEU A 241 -21.45 -33.18 6.17
N LEU A 242 -21.41 -33.99 7.24
CA LEU A 242 -20.20 -34.71 7.67
C LEU A 242 -19.97 -36.04 6.91
N GLY A 243 -20.94 -36.48 6.10
CA GLY A 243 -20.89 -37.72 5.29
C GLY A 243 -20.58 -37.48 3.80
N MET A 244 -20.45 -36.22 3.38
CA MET A 244 -19.89 -35.88 2.08
C MET A 244 -18.39 -36.17 2.13
N SER A 245 -18.00 -37.41 1.79
CA SER A 245 -16.62 -37.78 1.51
C SER A 245 -16.01 -36.66 0.69
N SER A 246 -15.07 -35.93 1.31
CA SER A 246 -14.24 -34.98 0.61
C SER A 246 -13.41 -35.81 -0.37
N LYS A 247 -13.96 -36.07 -1.56
CA LYS A 247 -13.14 -35.98 -2.76
C LYS A 247 -12.63 -34.55 -2.74
N ARG A 248 -11.52 -34.36 -2.02
CA ARG A 248 -10.64 -33.22 -2.17
C ARG A 248 -10.22 -33.30 -3.64
N ARG A 249 -11.03 -32.71 -4.51
CA ARG A 249 -10.65 -32.32 -5.87
C ARG A 249 -9.30 -31.65 -5.67
N GLY A 250 -8.26 -32.23 -6.28
CA GLY A 250 -6.87 -32.04 -5.90
C GLY A 250 -6.64 -30.69 -5.25
N GLN A 251 -6.44 -30.71 -3.93
CA GLN A 251 -5.83 -29.57 -3.26
C GLN A 251 -4.49 -29.40 -3.99
N THR A 252 -4.43 -28.49 -4.96
CA THR A 252 -3.39 -27.47 -4.80
C THR A 252 -3.72 -26.88 -3.45
N SER A 253 -2.97 -27.30 -2.42
CA SER A 253 -3.09 -26.77 -1.08
C SER A 253 -3.17 -25.25 -1.21
N SER A 254 -4.36 -24.66 -1.01
CA SER A 254 -4.51 -23.21 -1.08
C SER A 254 -3.72 -22.68 0.10
N GLN A 255 -2.51 -22.22 -0.21
CA GLN A 255 -1.58 -21.80 0.82
C GLN A 255 -2.15 -20.54 1.45
N SER A 256 -2.07 -20.49 2.77
CA SER A 256 -2.35 -19.27 3.48
C SER A 256 -1.08 -18.81 4.19
N PRO A 257 -0.57 -17.62 3.88
CA PRO A 257 0.59 -17.09 4.55
C PRO A 257 0.21 -16.79 6.01
N LEU A 258 1.17 -16.94 6.92
CA LEU A 258 0.96 -16.60 8.32
C LEU A 258 1.01 -15.08 8.52
N ALA A 259 1.81 -14.40 7.72
CA ALA A 259 1.91 -12.94 7.68
C ALA A 259 1.85 -12.40 6.25
N VAL A 260 1.26 -11.22 6.08
CA VAL A 260 1.26 -10.48 4.82
C VAL A 260 1.87 -9.10 5.03
N ILE A 261 2.77 -8.69 4.15
CA ILE A 261 3.30 -7.33 4.05
C ILE A 261 2.79 -6.73 2.74
N VAL A 262 2.06 -5.64 2.86
CA VAL A 262 1.47 -4.90 1.75
C VAL A 262 2.33 -3.69 1.43
N GLU A 263 2.84 -3.65 0.21
CA GLU A 263 3.73 -2.61 -0.30
C GLU A 263 3.07 -1.86 -1.46
N PRO A 264 3.26 -0.53 -1.60
CA PRO A 264 2.57 0.23 -2.64
C PRO A 264 3.06 -0.08 -4.06
N ASN A 265 4.25 -0.64 -4.22
CA ASN A 265 4.81 -1.01 -5.52
C ASN A 265 5.74 -2.23 -5.46
N ALA A 266 5.99 -2.81 -6.63
CA ALA A 266 6.73 -4.06 -6.81
C ALA A 266 8.19 -4.00 -6.34
N ASP A 267 8.84 -2.85 -6.51
CA ASP A 267 10.25 -2.68 -6.19
C ASP A 267 10.48 -2.54 -4.69
N LEU A 268 9.60 -1.83 -3.97
CA LEU A 268 9.60 -1.83 -2.51
C LEU A 268 9.31 -3.23 -1.96
N ALA A 269 8.34 -3.95 -2.56
CA ALA A 269 8.11 -5.36 -2.25
C ALA A 269 9.36 -6.22 -2.44
N LEU A 270 10.14 -5.99 -3.51
CA LEU A 270 11.38 -6.70 -3.75
C LEU A 270 12.49 -6.35 -2.73
N GLN A 271 12.54 -5.10 -2.28
CA GLN A 271 13.50 -4.67 -1.24
C GLN A 271 13.18 -5.33 0.10
N VAL A 272 11.92 -5.29 0.53
CA VAL A 272 11.47 -5.96 1.75
C VAL A 272 11.68 -7.47 1.66
N TYR A 273 11.37 -8.07 0.52
CA TYR A 273 11.70 -9.47 0.28
C TYR A 273 13.19 -9.78 0.42
N SER A 274 14.06 -8.97 -0.20
CA SER A 274 15.50 -9.19 -0.15
C SER A 274 16.03 -9.10 1.27
N PHE A 275 15.48 -8.17 2.07
CA PHE A 275 15.77 -8.07 3.51
C PHE A 275 15.28 -9.29 4.29
N LEU A 276 14.06 -9.78 4.01
CA LEU A 276 13.54 -10.98 4.66
C LEU A 276 14.39 -12.22 4.32
N VAL A 277 14.79 -12.39 3.07
CA VAL A 277 15.64 -13.52 2.63
C VAL A 277 17.03 -13.45 3.27
N SER A 278 17.66 -12.28 3.34
CA SER A 278 18.96 -12.17 4.01
C SER A 278 18.83 -12.54 5.49
N CYS A 279 17.77 -12.07 6.14
CA CYS A 279 17.47 -12.37 7.54
C CYS A 279 17.18 -13.86 7.79
N THR A 280 16.41 -14.53 6.93
CA THR A 280 16.00 -15.94 7.16
C THR A 280 17.01 -16.98 6.68
N SER A 281 17.90 -16.63 5.74
CA SER A 281 18.87 -17.58 5.17
C SER A 281 19.79 -18.25 6.19
N GLN A 282 19.96 -17.64 7.35
CA GLN A 282 20.83 -18.12 8.43
C GLN A 282 20.06 -18.66 9.65
N LEU A 283 18.73 -18.68 9.62
CA LEU A 283 17.90 -19.08 10.76
C LEU A 283 17.50 -20.55 10.67
N GLU A 284 17.40 -21.21 11.82
CA GLU A 284 16.83 -22.56 11.93
C GLU A 284 15.30 -22.49 11.74
N GLY A 285 14.82 -22.85 10.54
CA GLY A 285 13.40 -22.96 10.21
C GLY A 285 13.15 -22.78 8.71
N ASP A 286 12.32 -23.62 8.10
CA ASP A 286 11.97 -23.53 6.67
C ASP A 286 10.91 -22.43 6.44
N LEU A 287 11.30 -21.16 6.66
CA LEU A 287 10.41 -20.03 6.48
C LEU A 287 10.36 -19.59 5.01
N ARG A 288 9.27 -19.97 4.32
CA ARG A 288 9.02 -19.57 2.93
C ARG A 288 8.57 -18.11 2.84
N ILE A 289 9.18 -17.36 1.93
CA ILE A 289 8.84 -15.96 1.67
C ILE A 289 8.47 -15.82 0.18
N PRO A 290 7.19 -15.93 -0.21
CA PRO A 290 6.78 -15.58 -1.58
C PRO A 290 6.70 -14.07 -1.81
N ILE A 291 6.92 -13.62 -3.06
CA ILE A 291 6.66 -12.24 -3.51
C ILE A 291 5.51 -12.21 -4.51
N GLY A 292 4.49 -11.39 -4.25
CA GLY A 292 3.45 -11.02 -5.21
C GLY A 292 3.71 -9.64 -5.81
N GLY A 293 4.64 -9.52 -6.77
CA GLY A 293 4.99 -8.20 -7.32
C GLY A 293 5.78 -8.09 -8.62
N SER A 294 6.55 -9.10 -9.08
CA SER A 294 7.35 -8.93 -10.31
C SER A 294 6.58 -9.31 -11.59
N ALA A 295 6.64 -8.46 -12.61
CA ALA A 295 6.05 -8.70 -13.93
C ALA A 295 6.78 -9.79 -14.75
N LYS A 296 7.94 -10.27 -14.28
CA LYS A 296 8.69 -11.34 -14.93
C LYS A 296 8.17 -12.70 -14.47
N ARG A 297 7.50 -13.37 -15.39
CA ARG A 297 7.10 -14.80 -15.35
C ARG A 297 8.26 -15.78 -15.13
N THR A 298 9.51 -15.30 -15.04
CA THR A 298 10.75 -16.10 -15.14
C THR A 298 11.66 -16.07 -13.91
N GLU A 299 11.35 -15.31 -12.85
CA GLU A 299 12.08 -15.46 -11.58
C GLU A 299 11.29 -16.37 -10.64
N ARG A 300 11.51 -17.68 -10.87
CA ARG A 300 11.26 -18.87 -10.03
C ARG A 300 9.79 -19.07 -9.61
N SER A 301 8.93 -19.72 -10.40
CA SER A 301 8.94 -21.19 -10.62
C SER A 301 9.35 -22.00 -9.38
N ASN A 302 8.73 -21.71 -8.24
CA ASN A 302 7.94 -22.70 -7.51
C ASN A 302 6.60 -22.01 -7.21
N GLY A 303 5.50 -22.74 -7.19
CA GLY A 303 4.21 -22.14 -6.87
C GLY A 303 4.24 -21.40 -5.53
N VAL A 304 3.13 -20.77 -5.18
CA VAL A 304 2.81 -20.62 -3.76
C VAL A 304 2.63 -22.07 -3.25
N GLU A 305 3.74 -22.76 -2.96
CA GLU A 305 3.80 -24.13 -2.50
C GLU A 305 4.49 -24.10 -1.13
N GLY A 306 3.71 -24.33 -0.09
CA GLY A 306 4.12 -24.28 1.29
C GLY A 306 3.20 -23.47 2.20
N ASN A 307 2.75 -24.10 3.28
CA ASN A 307 1.86 -23.49 4.28
C ASN A 307 2.73 -22.75 5.33
N GLY A 308 2.34 -21.54 5.77
CA GLY A 308 2.91 -20.92 6.98
C GLY A 308 4.00 -19.84 6.83
N GLY A 309 4.19 -19.23 5.65
CA GLY A 309 5.23 -18.23 5.37
C GLY A 309 4.88 -16.74 5.55
N ILE A 310 5.76 -15.85 5.10
CA ILE A 310 5.53 -14.39 4.99
C ILE A 310 5.33 -14.02 3.51
N LEU A 311 4.18 -13.47 3.13
CA LEU A 311 3.93 -13.00 1.76
C LEU A 311 4.17 -11.49 1.67
N VAL A 312 5.04 -11.05 0.76
CA VAL A 312 5.19 -9.63 0.42
C VAL A 312 4.51 -9.34 -0.90
N ALA A 313 3.55 -8.43 -0.96
CA ALA A 313 2.81 -8.19 -2.20
C ALA A 313 2.28 -6.77 -2.35
N THR A 314 1.98 -6.39 -3.60
CA THR A 314 1.23 -5.17 -3.91
C THR A 314 -0.29 -5.39 -3.77
N PRO A 315 -1.09 -4.36 -3.43
CA PRO A 315 -2.54 -4.51 -3.26
C PRO A 315 -3.23 -5.13 -4.49
N ALA A 316 -2.86 -4.68 -5.69
CA ALA A 316 -3.44 -5.19 -6.93
C ALA A 316 -3.14 -6.68 -7.12
N ARG A 317 -1.89 -7.09 -6.92
CA ARG A 317 -1.50 -8.50 -7.08
C ARG A 317 -2.12 -9.39 -6.00
N LEU A 318 -2.24 -8.89 -4.78
CA LEU A 318 -2.89 -9.63 -3.70
C LEU A 318 -4.39 -9.82 -3.98
N ASP A 319 -5.08 -8.77 -4.45
CA ASP A 319 -6.50 -8.85 -4.85
C ASP A 319 -6.71 -9.82 -6.02
N ASP A 320 -5.82 -9.82 -7.02
CA ASP A 320 -5.87 -10.77 -8.14
C ASP A 320 -5.71 -12.23 -7.67
N LEU A 321 -4.75 -12.48 -6.77
CA LEU A 321 -4.47 -13.83 -6.25
C LEU A 321 -5.61 -14.34 -5.36
N CYS A 322 -6.19 -13.47 -4.53
CA CYS A 322 -7.36 -13.79 -3.70
C CYS A 322 -8.61 -14.01 -4.56
N SER A 323 -8.86 -13.12 -5.53
CA SER A 323 -10.06 -13.19 -6.39
C SER A 323 -10.02 -14.36 -7.37
N SER A 324 -8.83 -14.82 -7.78
CA SER A 324 -8.66 -16.03 -8.60
C SER A 324 -8.64 -17.34 -7.79
N GLY A 325 -8.74 -17.27 -6.47
CA GLY A 325 -8.70 -18.44 -5.57
C GLY A 325 -7.31 -19.10 -5.45
N GLN A 326 -6.26 -18.48 -6.00
CA GLN A 326 -4.88 -18.97 -5.92
C GLN A 326 -4.26 -18.77 -4.54
N LEU A 327 -4.77 -17.82 -3.77
CA LEU A 327 -4.32 -17.46 -2.42
C LEU A 327 -5.52 -17.35 -1.48
N SER A 328 -5.38 -17.87 -0.26
CA SER A 328 -6.33 -17.64 0.82
C SER A 328 -5.67 -16.89 1.96
N LEU A 329 -6.33 -15.87 2.52
CA LEU A 329 -5.85 -15.11 3.68
C LEU A 329 -6.55 -15.52 4.99
N ASN A 330 -7.30 -16.63 4.97
CA ASN A 330 -8.15 -17.06 6.10
C ASN A 330 -7.38 -17.41 7.38
N THR A 331 -6.10 -17.76 7.28
CA THR A 331 -5.26 -18.07 8.44
C THR A 331 -4.13 -17.07 8.67
N THR A 332 -4.12 -15.97 7.91
CA THR A 332 -3.17 -14.87 8.10
C THR A 332 -3.41 -14.26 9.48
N LYS A 333 -2.38 -14.24 10.33
CA LYS A 333 -2.44 -13.71 11.71
C LYS A 333 -1.86 -12.32 11.85
N MET A 334 -1.08 -11.87 10.87
CA MET A 334 -0.35 -10.60 10.93
C MET A 334 -0.42 -9.93 9.57
N ILE A 335 -0.79 -8.66 9.55
CA ILE A 335 -0.80 -7.82 8.34
C ILE A 335 0.01 -6.57 8.63
N VAL A 336 0.99 -6.28 7.79
CA VAL A 336 1.72 -5.01 7.79
C VAL A 336 1.36 -4.26 6.52
N VAL A 337 1.03 -2.99 6.66
CA VAL A 337 0.81 -2.05 5.55
C VAL A 337 1.93 -1.02 5.61
N ASP A 338 2.93 -1.15 4.73
CA ASP A 338 4.03 -0.18 4.62
C ASP A 338 3.67 0.95 3.63
N GLU A 339 4.27 2.12 3.83
CA GLU A 339 3.88 3.37 3.15
C GLU A 339 2.35 3.58 3.19
N ALA A 340 1.78 3.42 4.40
CA ALA A 340 0.35 3.39 4.63
C ALA A 340 -0.36 4.69 4.20
N ASP A 341 0.32 5.82 4.23
CA ASP A 341 -0.12 7.11 3.69
C ASP A 341 -0.33 7.09 2.18
N VAL A 342 0.61 6.53 1.41
CA VAL A 342 0.48 6.31 -0.04
C VAL A 342 -0.70 5.41 -0.31
N LEU A 343 -0.72 4.27 0.37
CA LEU A 343 -1.71 3.22 0.20
C LEU A 343 -3.12 3.68 0.57
N ALA A 344 -3.26 4.49 1.62
CA ALA A 344 -4.53 5.11 2.02
C ALA A 344 -5.06 6.08 0.96
N SER A 345 -4.17 6.75 0.21
CA SER A 345 -4.56 7.69 -0.85
C SER A 345 -4.93 7.02 -2.18
N SER A 346 -4.35 5.87 -2.52
CA SER A 346 -4.47 5.25 -3.84
C SER A 346 -5.21 3.91 -3.88
N SER A 347 -5.30 3.18 -2.76
CA SER A 347 -5.66 1.76 -2.76
C SER A 347 -6.54 1.35 -1.57
N THR A 348 -7.27 2.30 -0.99
CA THR A 348 -8.11 2.11 0.21
C THR A 348 -9.08 0.93 0.06
N LYS A 349 -9.75 0.80 -1.10
CA LYS A 349 -10.74 -0.26 -1.34
C LYS A 349 -10.10 -1.65 -1.36
N GLN A 350 -8.95 -1.79 -2.02
CA GLN A 350 -8.21 -3.05 -2.06
C GLN A 350 -7.73 -3.44 -0.66
N ILE A 351 -7.16 -2.49 0.10
CA ILE A 351 -6.64 -2.77 1.45
C ILE A 351 -7.76 -3.21 2.38
N ARG A 352 -8.93 -2.55 2.34
CA ARG A 352 -10.11 -2.99 3.09
C ARG A 352 -10.47 -4.42 2.76
N LYS A 353 -10.64 -4.72 1.46
CA LYS A 353 -10.96 -6.07 1.00
C LYS A 353 -9.94 -7.11 1.45
N ILE A 354 -8.65 -6.77 1.43
CA ILE A 354 -7.55 -7.63 1.89
C ILE A 354 -7.65 -7.89 3.41
N CYS A 355 -7.93 -6.83 4.17
CA CYS A 355 -8.04 -6.89 5.61
C CYS A 355 -9.40 -7.41 6.09
N ASP A 356 -10.45 -7.47 5.26
CA ASP A 356 -11.76 -8.02 5.64
C ASP A 356 -11.72 -9.53 5.94
N PHE A 357 -10.70 -10.24 5.44
CA PHE A 357 -10.60 -11.70 5.56
C PHE A 357 -10.23 -12.23 6.96
N PRO A 358 -9.50 -11.51 7.85
CA PRO A 358 -9.14 -12.06 9.16
C PRO A 358 -9.31 -11.12 10.40
N LEU A 359 -10.29 -10.21 10.44
CA LEU A 359 -10.33 -9.11 11.44
C LEU A 359 -10.47 -9.48 12.93
N GLU A 360 -11.01 -10.65 13.30
CA GLU A 360 -11.24 -10.91 14.74
C GLU A 360 -10.02 -11.47 15.50
N GLN A 361 -8.91 -11.81 14.82
CA GLN A 361 -7.70 -12.35 15.48
C GLN A 361 -6.36 -11.88 14.90
N SER A 362 -6.36 -11.02 13.89
CA SER A 362 -5.13 -10.64 13.19
C SER A 362 -4.63 -9.29 13.62
N GLN A 363 -3.35 -9.24 13.96
CA GLN A 363 -2.63 -8.00 14.24
C GLN A 363 -2.46 -7.23 12.94
N VAL A 364 -2.87 -5.97 12.90
CA VAL A 364 -2.72 -5.07 11.76
C VAL A 364 -1.84 -3.89 12.14
N SER A 365 -0.72 -3.69 11.45
CA SER A 365 0.24 -2.61 11.74
C SER A 365 0.52 -1.75 10.51
N PHE A 366 0.43 -0.44 10.67
CA PHE A 366 0.67 0.55 9.62
C PHE A 366 2.01 1.25 9.85
N PHE A 367 2.81 1.35 8.79
CA PHE A 367 4.07 2.07 8.78
C PHE A 367 4.00 3.18 7.72
N SER A 368 4.40 4.39 8.11
CA SER A 368 4.30 5.58 7.26
C SER A 368 5.55 6.45 7.39
N ALA A 369 5.98 7.03 6.28
CA ALA A 369 7.05 8.03 6.26
C ALA A 369 6.55 9.42 6.67
N THR A 370 5.27 9.71 6.47
CA THR A 370 4.71 11.05 6.72
C THR A 370 3.65 11.06 7.81
N LEU A 371 3.33 12.28 8.24
CA LEU A 371 2.34 12.54 9.28
C LEU A 371 0.97 11.98 8.90
N PRO A 372 0.13 11.65 9.90
CA PRO A 372 -1.18 11.08 9.66
C PRO A 372 -2.06 12.01 8.84
N SER A 373 -2.60 11.51 7.74
CA SER A 373 -3.61 12.20 6.92
C SER A 373 -5.02 11.76 7.35
N ALA A 374 -6.05 12.53 6.98
CA ALA A 374 -7.45 12.14 7.21
C ALA A 374 -7.77 10.76 6.61
N ALA A 375 -7.19 10.44 5.45
CA ALA A 375 -7.33 9.15 4.81
C ALA A 375 -6.66 8.01 5.61
N LEU A 376 -5.45 8.23 6.14
CA LEU A 376 -4.77 7.24 6.97
C LEU A 376 -5.50 7.02 8.30
N ASN A 377 -5.99 8.10 8.93
CA ASN A 377 -6.76 8.00 10.17
C ASN A 377 -8.06 7.21 9.97
N SER A 378 -8.79 7.47 8.89
CA SER A 378 -9.99 6.67 8.55
C SER A 378 -9.64 5.21 8.33
N LEU A 379 -8.58 4.92 7.57
CA LEU A 379 -8.17 3.54 7.29
C LEU A 379 -7.74 2.81 8.57
N SER A 380 -7.07 3.49 9.49
CA SER A 380 -6.64 2.94 10.79
C SER A 380 -7.84 2.61 11.67
N SER A 381 -8.78 3.54 11.82
CA SER A 381 -10.02 3.33 12.60
C SER A 381 -10.86 2.16 12.11
N ASP A 382 -10.82 1.88 10.80
CA ASP A 382 -11.64 0.84 10.21
C ASP A 382 -10.98 -0.55 10.25
N LEU A 383 -9.64 -0.63 10.32
CA LEU A 383 -8.90 -1.89 10.15
C LEU A 383 -8.11 -2.32 11.39
N GLN A 384 -7.86 -1.44 12.35
CA GLN A 384 -7.06 -1.74 13.54
C GLN A 384 -7.90 -1.69 14.81
N VAL A 385 -7.54 -2.50 15.79
CA VAL A 385 -8.18 -2.57 17.11
C VAL A 385 -7.28 -1.90 18.15
N ASN A 386 -7.69 -0.71 18.61
CA ASN A 386 -6.98 0.09 19.62
C ASN A 386 -5.46 0.24 19.31
N PRO A 387 -5.10 0.80 18.14
CA PRO A 387 -3.70 0.86 17.73
C PRO A 387 -2.86 1.79 18.61
N GLU A 388 -1.65 1.35 18.95
CA GLU A 388 -0.65 2.18 19.61
C GLU A 388 0.05 3.08 18.59
N TRP A 389 0.04 4.39 18.84
CA TRP A 389 0.64 5.38 17.96
C TRP A 389 2.08 5.65 18.34
N VAL A 390 3.01 5.19 17.51
CA VAL A 390 4.44 5.49 17.66
C VAL A 390 4.81 6.59 16.69
N LYS A 391 4.97 7.81 17.21
CA LYS A 391 5.36 8.99 16.43
C LYS A 391 6.74 9.42 16.84
N LEU A 392 7.75 9.11 16.02
CA LEU A 392 9.08 9.64 16.28
C LEU A 392 9.11 11.11 15.89
N HIS A 393 9.35 11.97 16.88
CA HIS A 393 9.50 13.40 16.67
C HIS A 393 10.76 13.66 15.82
N GLY A 394 10.52 14.20 14.63
CA GLY A 394 11.55 14.57 13.69
C GLY A 394 10.86 15.01 12.41
N LEU A 395 11.43 16.01 11.74
CA LEU A 395 11.06 16.27 10.37
C LEU A 395 11.21 14.95 9.60
N PRO A 396 10.30 14.64 8.67
CA PRO A 396 10.41 13.42 7.87
C PRO A 396 11.67 13.41 6.97
N ILE A 397 12.48 14.47 7.05
CA ILE A 397 13.75 14.71 6.39
C ILE A 397 14.83 14.88 7.48
N PRO A 398 15.98 14.17 7.42
CA PRO A 398 17.06 14.31 8.39
C PRO A 398 17.59 15.76 8.47
N THR A 399 18.03 16.20 9.66
CA THR A 399 18.63 17.54 9.85
C THR A 399 19.94 17.75 9.09
N SER A 400 20.60 16.66 8.69
CA SER A 400 21.77 16.65 7.81
C SER A 400 21.45 17.03 6.35
N VAL A 401 20.17 17.11 5.99
CA VAL A 401 19.73 17.50 4.65
C VAL A 401 19.40 18.98 4.61
N HIS A 402 20.08 19.70 3.72
CA HIS A 402 19.83 21.11 3.46
C HIS A 402 19.00 21.25 2.19
N ILE A 403 17.84 21.90 2.29
CA ILE A 403 16.93 22.09 1.17
C ILE A 403 16.96 23.55 0.74
N LEU A 404 17.37 23.79 -0.50
CA LEU A 404 17.53 25.11 -1.08
C LEU A 404 16.55 25.29 -2.23
N VAL A 405 15.62 26.24 -2.09
CA VAL A 405 14.65 26.60 -3.11
C VAL A 405 15.18 27.81 -3.87
N HIS A 406 15.32 27.66 -5.20
CA HIS A 406 15.61 28.74 -6.12
C HIS A 406 14.41 28.93 -7.05
N TYR A 407 13.90 30.15 -7.11
CA TYR A 407 12.98 30.53 -8.17
C TYR A 407 13.76 30.89 -9.42
N ILE A 408 13.22 30.57 -10.59
CA ILE A 408 13.74 31.13 -11.84
C ILE A 408 13.32 32.61 -11.95
N SER A 409 14.19 33.44 -12.54
CA SER A 409 13.93 34.88 -12.70
C SER A 409 12.69 35.15 -13.55
N LYS A 410 11.85 36.11 -13.11
CA LYS A 410 10.70 36.62 -13.87
C LYS A 410 11.11 37.26 -15.21
N THR A 411 12.37 37.67 -15.38
CA THR A 411 12.82 38.36 -16.59
C THR A 411 13.42 37.39 -17.61
N ASN A 412 12.81 37.33 -18.80
CA ASN A 412 13.29 36.60 -19.99
C ASN A 412 14.57 37.19 -20.62
N ALA A 413 15.36 37.98 -19.89
CA ALA A 413 16.50 38.71 -20.43
C ALA A 413 17.67 37.76 -20.75
N GLY A 414 17.79 37.36 -22.03
CA GLY A 414 19.03 36.81 -22.60
C GLY A 414 19.00 35.36 -23.11
N LEU A 415 17.85 34.68 -23.16
CA LEU A 415 17.76 33.34 -23.76
C LEU A 415 17.66 33.41 -25.30
N PRO A 416 18.41 32.57 -26.05
CA PRO A 416 18.23 32.45 -27.50
C PRO A 416 16.79 32.03 -27.83
N SER A 417 16.14 32.82 -28.68
CA SER A 417 14.75 32.68 -29.11
C SER A 417 14.55 31.51 -30.08
N HIS A 418 14.80 30.28 -29.63
CA HIS A 418 14.42 29.06 -30.35
C HIS A 418 13.65 28.11 -29.43
N GLY A 419 12.42 28.51 -29.08
CA GLY A 419 11.45 27.71 -28.34
C GLY A 419 10.22 28.55 -27.95
N PRO A 420 9.05 27.92 -27.72
CA PRO A 420 7.87 28.63 -27.23
C PRO A 420 8.19 29.34 -25.91
N GLN A 421 8.06 30.66 -25.89
CA GLN A 421 8.34 31.49 -24.72
C GLN A 421 7.31 31.21 -23.62
N PRO A 422 7.71 30.91 -22.38
CA PRO A 422 6.79 30.90 -21.25
C PRO A 422 6.29 32.34 -21.04
N LEU A 423 4.97 32.52 -21.15
CA LEU A 423 4.30 33.77 -20.86
C LEU A 423 3.89 33.77 -19.38
N ASP A 424 4.21 34.85 -18.69
CA ASP A 424 3.85 35.08 -17.30
C ASP A 424 2.33 35.18 -17.18
N ALA A 425 1.70 34.20 -16.54
CA ALA A 425 0.25 34.06 -16.45
C ALA A 425 -0.37 34.85 -15.28
N GLU A 426 0.08 36.08 -15.02
CA GLU A 426 -0.67 36.98 -14.13
C GLU A 426 -1.90 37.50 -14.88
N GLY A 427 -3.09 36.98 -14.55
CA GLY A 427 -4.39 37.49 -15.04
C GLY A 427 -4.99 36.80 -16.27
N LEU A 428 -4.50 35.62 -16.67
CA LEU A 428 -5.03 34.90 -17.85
C LEU A 428 -6.06 33.82 -17.46
N GLU A 429 -7.18 33.77 -18.19
CA GLU A 429 -8.25 32.78 -18.01
C GLU A 429 -7.75 31.34 -18.26
N GLU A 430 -8.32 30.35 -17.56
CA GLU A 430 -7.94 28.92 -17.65
C GLU A 430 -7.97 28.36 -19.08
N ASN A 431 -8.79 28.96 -19.95
CA ASN A 431 -9.00 28.58 -21.36
C ASN A 431 -8.04 29.26 -22.36
N SER A 432 -7.03 30.00 -21.90
CA SER A 432 -6.09 30.70 -22.78
C SER A 432 -5.17 29.74 -23.58
N ASN A 433 -4.96 30.08 -24.86
CA ASN A 433 -4.11 29.36 -25.83
C ASN A 433 -2.62 29.68 -25.64
N LEU A 434 -2.12 29.52 -24.41
CA LEU A 434 -0.73 29.80 -24.07
C LEU A 434 0.26 28.76 -24.61
N PRO A 435 1.51 29.17 -24.92
CA PRO A 435 2.59 28.30 -25.35
C PRO A 435 2.90 27.23 -24.30
N ARG A 436 3.05 25.99 -24.79
CA ARG A 436 3.29 24.81 -23.96
C ARG A 436 4.74 24.75 -23.53
N VAL A 437 4.96 24.53 -22.25
CA VAL A 437 6.31 24.30 -21.72
C VAL A 437 6.45 22.81 -21.44
N GLU A 438 7.33 22.13 -22.19
CA GLU A 438 7.73 20.76 -21.84
C GLU A 438 8.59 20.80 -20.58
N LEU A 439 9.69 21.55 -20.61
CA LEU A 439 10.52 21.87 -19.46
C LEU A 439 10.98 23.32 -19.60
N HIS A 440 10.84 24.13 -18.55
CA HIS A 440 11.15 25.56 -18.64
C HIS A 440 12.65 25.76 -18.90
N PRO A 441 13.06 26.47 -19.98
CA PRO A 441 14.47 26.59 -20.37
C PRO A 441 15.37 27.14 -19.25
N GLN A 442 14.90 28.15 -18.52
CA GLN A 442 15.64 28.71 -17.38
C GLN A 442 15.92 27.68 -16.28
N LYS A 443 15.00 26.72 -16.04
CA LYS A 443 15.22 25.66 -15.05
C LYS A 443 16.40 24.78 -15.47
N VAL A 444 16.50 24.45 -16.76
CA VAL A 444 17.62 23.68 -17.32
C VAL A 444 18.93 24.47 -17.23
N VAL A 445 18.92 25.76 -17.57
CA VAL A 445 20.11 26.62 -17.46
C VAL A 445 20.60 26.67 -16.00
N MET A 446 19.71 26.92 -15.05
CA MET A 446 20.03 26.95 -13.63
C MET A 446 20.58 25.61 -13.13
N LEU A 447 20.03 24.49 -13.59
CA LEU A 447 20.56 23.17 -13.29
C LEU A 447 22.01 23.01 -13.79
N MET A 448 22.31 23.38 -15.04
CA MET A 448 23.68 23.26 -15.60
C MET A 448 24.68 24.10 -14.80
N GLN A 449 24.24 25.30 -14.43
CA GLN A 449 24.95 26.22 -13.57
C GLN A 449 25.29 25.61 -12.20
N ILE A 450 24.29 25.08 -11.49
CA ILE A 450 24.46 24.39 -10.19
C ILE A 450 25.39 23.18 -10.32
N ILE A 451 25.25 22.38 -11.39
CA ILE A 451 26.12 21.22 -11.65
C ILE A 451 27.58 21.65 -11.80
N SER A 452 27.82 22.73 -12.56
CA SER A 452 29.16 23.23 -12.84
C SER A 452 29.83 23.81 -11.60
N GLU A 453 29.13 24.68 -10.87
CA GLU A 453 29.73 25.41 -9.74
C GLU A 453 30.02 24.50 -8.55
N LEU A 454 29.09 23.61 -8.22
CA LEU A 454 29.26 22.68 -7.10
C LEU A 454 30.03 21.42 -7.50
N SER A 455 30.48 21.33 -8.75
CA SER A 455 31.16 20.15 -9.30
C SER A 455 30.42 18.86 -8.97
N ILE A 456 29.08 18.85 -9.16
CA ILE A 456 28.22 17.76 -8.71
C ILE A 456 28.65 16.45 -9.37
N GLY A 457 29.21 15.53 -8.59
CA GLY A 457 29.68 14.24 -9.07
C GLY A 457 28.52 13.34 -9.50
N ARG A 458 27.60 13.08 -8.58
CA ARG A 458 26.40 12.26 -8.82
C ARG A 458 25.14 12.89 -8.20
N ALA A 459 24.04 12.87 -8.95
CA ALA A 459 22.74 13.32 -8.44
C ALA A 459 21.56 12.63 -9.16
N ILE A 460 20.43 12.58 -8.47
CA ILE A 460 19.13 12.29 -9.10
C ILE A 460 18.46 13.63 -9.44
N VAL A 461 17.95 13.75 -10.67
CA VAL A 461 17.14 14.90 -11.10
C VAL A 461 15.70 14.46 -11.33
N TYR A 462 14.79 15.02 -10.55
CA TYR A 462 13.35 14.76 -10.65
C TYR A 462 12.68 15.76 -11.59
N VAL A 463 11.94 15.22 -12.55
CA VAL A 463 11.08 15.94 -13.49
C VAL A 463 9.67 15.36 -13.39
N ARG A 464 8.67 16.01 -13.99
CA ARG A 464 7.28 15.58 -13.89
C ARG A 464 6.98 14.44 -14.85
N THR A 465 7.36 14.60 -16.11
CA THR A 465 6.96 13.66 -17.17
C THR A 465 8.13 12.86 -17.73
N ARG A 466 7.80 11.72 -18.37
CA ARG A 466 8.81 10.93 -19.10
C ARG A 466 9.43 11.73 -20.24
N LYS A 467 8.64 12.54 -20.93
CA LYS A 467 9.10 13.37 -22.04
C LYS A 467 10.12 14.42 -21.58
N GLU A 468 9.84 15.09 -20.47
CA GLU A 468 10.81 15.98 -19.81
C GLU A 468 12.10 15.24 -19.47
N ALA A 469 12.01 14.01 -18.99
CA ALA A 469 13.18 13.24 -18.60
C ALA A 469 14.08 12.92 -19.79
N ASP A 470 13.48 12.49 -20.91
CA ASP A 470 14.21 12.22 -22.15
C ASP A 470 14.79 13.51 -22.75
N GLY A 471 14.06 14.64 -22.70
CA GLY A 471 14.53 15.95 -23.14
C GLY A 471 15.70 16.48 -22.30
N LEU A 472 15.59 16.40 -20.97
CA LEU A 472 16.65 16.80 -20.05
C LEU A 472 17.90 15.93 -20.23
N SER A 473 17.72 14.62 -20.38
CA SER A 473 18.84 13.71 -20.62
C SER A 473 19.60 14.10 -21.89
N LYS A 474 18.90 14.41 -22.99
CA LYS A 474 19.55 14.92 -24.22
C LYS A 474 20.32 16.22 -23.96
N ALA A 475 19.73 17.16 -23.23
CA ALA A 475 20.38 18.42 -22.89
C ALA A 475 21.66 18.21 -22.06
N LEU A 476 21.65 17.29 -21.09
CA LEU A 476 22.84 16.93 -20.29
C LEU A 476 23.94 16.32 -21.17
N HIS A 477 23.60 15.36 -22.04
CA HIS A 477 24.57 14.75 -22.95
C HIS A 477 25.21 15.76 -23.91
N SER A 478 24.42 16.69 -24.47
CA SER A 478 24.95 17.75 -25.34
C SER A 478 25.93 18.69 -24.63
N ASN A 479 25.88 18.75 -23.29
CA ASN A 479 26.82 19.51 -22.46
C ASN A 479 27.93 18.63 -21.85
N GLY A 480 28.13 17.41 -22.37
CA GLY A 480 29.17 16.49 -21.89
C GLY A 480 28.89 15.85 -20.53
N ILE A 481 27.64 15.93 -20.03
CA ILE A 481 27.23 15.36 -18.76
C ILE A 481 26.53 14.03 -19.02
N SER A 482 27.15 12.92 -18.58
CA SER A 482 26.56 11.59 -18.68
C SER A 482 25.28 11.49 -17.85
N SER A 483 24.16 11.12 -18.47
CA SER A 483 22.90 10.90 -17.77
C SER A 483 22.18 9.65 -18.26
N ILE A 484 21.26 9.13 -17.47
CA ILE A 484 20.35 8.07 -17.92
C ILE A 484 18.95 8.36 -17.39
N VAL A 485 17.93 8.00 -18.16
CA VAL A 485 16.54 8.16 -17.71
C VAL A 485 16.10 6.89 -16.98
N HIS A 486 15.53 7.03 -15.79
CA HIS A 486 15.04 5.91 -15.01
C HIS A 486 13.95 5.14 -15.77
N GLY A 487 14.09 3.82 -15.88
CA GLY A 487 13.18 2.98 -16.67
C GLY A 487 13.39 3.03 -18.21
N SER A 488 14.41 3.75 -18.71
CA SER A 488 14.83 3.62 -20.13
C SER A 488 15.47 2.28 -20.45
N SER A 489 16.10 1.66 -19.45
CA SER A 489 16.74 0.36 -19.54
C SER A 489 16.58 -0.35 -18.19
N PRO A 490 16.45 -1.69 -18.16
CA PRO A 490 16.49 -2.47 -16.92
C PRO A 490 17.77 -2.25 -16.11
N ARG A 491 18.88 -1.83 -16.76
CA ARG A 491 20.18 -1.58 -16.14
C ARG A 491 20.38 -0.13 -15.67
N ALA A 492 19.42 0.77 -15.90
CA ALA A 492 19.63 2.21 -15.66
C ALA A 492 20.04 2.54 -14.22
N VAL A 493 19.42 1.86 -13.24
CA VAL A 493 19.76 2.03 -11.81
C VAL A 493 21.15 1.47 -11.50
N GLU A 494 21.52 0.33 -12.09
CA GLU A 494 22.82 -0.31 -11.91
C GLU A 494 23.96 0.53 -12.50
N GLU A 495 23.77 1.09 -13.70
CA GLU A 495 24.75 1.98 -14.32
C GLU A 495 24.96 3.26 -13.51
N PHE A 496 23.91 3.80 -12.90
CA PHE A 496 24.04 4.93 -11.99
C PHE A 496 24.74 4.54 -10.67
N ARG A 497 24.35 3.42 -10.06
CA ARG A 497 24.96 2.92 -8.80
C ARG A 497 26.45 2.64 -8.95
N SER A 498 26.85 2.01 -10.06
CA SER A 498 28.25 1.73 -10.39
C SER A 498 29.08 2.98 -10.72
N GLY A 499 28.43 4.15 -10.88
CA GLY A 499 29.10 5.40 -11.24
C GLY A 499 29.43 5.52 -12.73
N LYS A 500 28.98 4.59 -13.58
CA LYS A 500 29.12 4.66 -15.04
C LYS A 500 28.43 5.89 -15.63
N VAL A 501 27.35 6.33 -15.01
CA VAL A 501 26.66 7.58 -15.34
C VAL A 501 26.54 8.48 -14.11
N ARG A 502 26.76 9.78 -14.31
CA ARG A 502 26.73 10.80 -13.26
C ARG A 502 25.32 11.20 -12.82
N PHE A 503 24.35 11.25 -13.73
CA PHE A 503 23.00 11.73 -13.41
C PHE A 503 21.93 10.71 -13.76
N LEU A 504 21.01 10.49 -12.83
CA LEU A 504 19.80 9.71 -13.06
C LEU A 504 18.59 10.64 -13.12
N VAL A 505 17.90 10.69 -14.26
CA VAL A 505 16.72 11.52 -14.45
C VAL A 505 15.46 10.68 -14.22
N ALA A 506 14.64 11.06 -13.24
CA ALA A 506 13.44 10.31 -12.84
C ALA A 506 12.17 11.16 -13.01
N SER A 507 11.09 10.53 -13.49
CA SER A 507 9.75 11.14 -13.59
C SER A 507 8.79 10.63 -12.51
N ASP A 508 7.68 11.33 -12.26
CA ASP A 508 6.64 10.96 -11.28
C ASP A 508 6.12 9.51 -11.42
N GLY A 509 6.04 8.99 -12.65
CA GLY A 509 5.62 7.62 -12.91
C GLY A 509 6.77 6.61 -12.84
N GLY A 510 8.01 7.07 -13.02
CA GLY A 510 9.21 6.26 -13.00
C GLY A 510 9.85 6.13 -11.62
N GLU A 511 9.67 7.07 -10.70
CA GLU A 511 10.39 7.10 -9.41
C GLU A 511 10.04 5.97 -8.43
N ARG A 512 8.96 5.23 -8.68
CA ARG A 512 8.54 4.11 -7.85
C ARG A 512 9.63 3.03 -7.88
N GLY A 513 10.08 2.61 -6.71
CA GLY A 513 11.10 1.57 -6.58
C GLY A 513 12.56 2.00 -6.68
N LEU A 514 12.80 3.28 -6.86
CA LEU A 514 14.14 3.82 -7.00
C LEU A 514 14.89 3.84 -5.65
N ASP A 515 15.38 2.70 -5.17
CA ASP A 515 16.20 2.67 -3.95
C ASP A 515 17.67 2.90 -4.23
N ILE A 516 18.06 4.18 -4.23
CA ILE A 516 19.46 4.56 -4.28
C ILE A 516 19.75 5.34 -3.00
N PRO A 517 20.18 4.66 -1.92
CA PRO A 517 20.67 5.34 -0.74
C PRO A 517 21.98 6.08 -1.04
N ASP A 518 22.30 7.05 -0.17
CA ASP A 518 23.63 7.63 -0.02
C ASP A 518 24.12 8.52 -1.18
N LEU A 519 23.23 9.42 -1.64
CA LEU A 519 23.63 10.53 -2.50
C LEU A 519 23.97 11.79 -1.69
N ASP A 520 24.85 12.61 -2.25
CA ASP A 520 25.18 13.94 -1.71
C ASP A 520 24.20 15.01 -2.23
N TYR A 521 23.63 14.78 -3.43
CA TYR A 521 22.80 15.76 -4.14
C TYR A 521 21.53 15.15 -4.74
N VAL A 522 20.43 15.88 -4.58
CA VAL A 522 19.16 15.67 -5.30
C VAL A 522 18.72 16.99 -5.89
N VAL A 523 18.19 16.97 -7.12
CA VAL A 523 17.61 18.15 -7.76
C VAL A 523 16.16 17.90 -8.12
N LEU A 524 15.26 18.75 -7.67
CA LEU A 524 13.86 18.78 -8.07
C LEU A 524 13.68 19.90 -9.10
N LEU A 525 13.65 19.52 -10.38
CA LEU A 525 13.40 20.44 -11.49
C LEU A 525 11.90 20.63 -11.76
N SER A 526 11.08 19.78 -11.15
CA SER A 526 9.63 19.92 -11.10
C SER A 526 9.16 19.69 -9.67
N VAL A 527 8.47 20.68 -9.11
CA VAL A 527 7.95 20.60 -7.74
C VAL A 527 6.82 19.58 -7.69
N PRO A 528 6.85 18.59 -6.76
CA PRO A 528 5.76 17.65 -6.58
C PRO A 528 4.53 18.32 -5.94
N GLU A 529 3.32 17.89 -6.31
CA GLU A 529 2.06 18.43 -5.74
C GLU A 529 1.78 17.98 -4.29
N SER A 530 2.56 17.02 -3.76
CA SER A 530 2.34 16.44 -2.43
C SER A 530 3.62 16.42 -1.61
N THR A 531 3.50 16.77 -0.34
CA THR A 531 4.59 16.70 0.66
C THR A 531 5.18 15.31 0.80
N HIS A 532 4.34 14.28 0.68
CA HIS A 532 4.79 12.89 0.68
C HIS A 532 5.85 12.61 -0.40
N LYS A 533 5.54 12.92 -1.66
CA LYS A 533 6.49 12.78 -2.76
C LYS A 533 7.75 13.63 -2.53
N PHE A 534 7.59 14.85 -2.05
CA PHE A 534 8.71 15.73 -1.75
C PHE A 534 9.69 15.11 -0.74
N VAL A 535 9.17 14.67 0.40
CA VAL A 535 9.93 13.97 1.45
C VAL A 535 10.63 12.74 0.90
N HIS A 536 9.96 11.93 0.09
CA HIS A 536 10.54 10.73 -0.51
C HIS A 536 11.71 11.03 -1.46
N ARG A 537 11.60 12.10 -2.25
CA ARG A 537 12.66 12.54 -3.18
C ARG A 537 13.87 13.06 -2.42
N VAL A 538 13.64 13.89 -1.41
CA VAL A 538 14.70 14.48 -0.59
C VAL A 538 15.28 13.46 0.41
N GLY A 539 14.53 12.45 0.82
CA GLY A 539 14.98 11.35 1.71
C GLY A 539 15.97 10.36 1.07
N ARG A 540 16.41 10.61 -0.17
CA ARG A 540 17.49 9.86 -0.86
C ARG A 540 18.90 10.33 -0.45
N ILE A 541 18.99 11.52 0.13
CA ILE A 541 20.24 12.13 0.56
C ILE A 541 20.29 12.23 2.09
N GLY A 542 21.47 12.46 2.65
CA GLY A 542 21.64 12.71 4.08
C GLY A 542 21.50 11.50 5.01
N ARG A 543 21.62 10.28 4.47
CA ARG A 543 21.64 9.04 5.25
C ARG A 543 23.02 8.85 5.93
N ASN A 544 23.07 8.05 7.01
CA ASN A 544 24.31 7.71 7.74
C ASN A 544 25.13 8.93 8.21
N ASN A 545 24.47 9.98 8.72
CA ASN A 545 25.09 11.24 9.17
C ASN A 545 25.92 12.01 8.12
N ARG A 546 25.82 11.65 6.83
CA ARG A 546 26.38 12.47 5.76
C ARG A 546 25.51 13.70 5.52
N ARG A 547 26.13 14.82 5.14
CA ARG A 547 25.39 16.02 4.72
C ARG A 547 24.90 15.83 3.30
N GLY A 548 23.63 16.18 3.05
CA GLY A 548 23.04 16.17 1.72
C GLY A 548 22.51 17.55 1.35
N LYS A 549 22.57 17.93 0.06
CA LYS A 549 21.95 19.15 -0.46
C LYS A 549 20.85 18.80 -1.48
N ALA A 550 19.61 19.22 -1.22
CA ALA A 550 18.51 19.17 -2.17
C ALA A 550 18.30 20.55 -2.79
N PHE A 551 18.39 20.63 -4.13
CA PHE A 551 18.06 21.83 -4.89
C PHE A 551 16.65 21.72 -5.44
N VAL A 552 15.81 22.70 -5.16
CA VAL A 552 14.46 22.80 -5.71
C VAL A 552 14.44 24.00 -6.64
N ILE A 553 14.23 23.78 -7.93
CA ILE A 553 14.18 24.84 -8.93
C ILE A 553 12.72 25.00 -9.34
N ALA A 554 12.11 26.11 -8.97
CA ALA A 554 10.67 26.33 -9.11
C ALA A 554 10.36 27.55 -9.99
N SER A 555 9.20 27.49 -10.65
CA SER A 555 8.65 28.67 -11.34
C SER A 555 7.86 29.53 -10.36
N PRO A 556 8.07 30.87 -10.35
CA PRO A 556 7.24 31.77 -9.55
C PRO A 556 5.84 31.94 -10.15
N ASN A 557 5.65 31.63 -11.42
CA ASN A 557 4.41 31.80 -12.16
C ASN A 557 3.76 30.45 -12.48
N LYS A 558 2.44 30.45 -12.68
CA LYS A 558 1.71 29.25 -13.12
C LYS A 558 2.15 28.85 -14.52
N GLU A 559 2.43 27.56 -14.71
CA GLU A 559 2.88 27.00 -15.98
C GLU A 559 1.83 26.04 -16.56
N LYS A 560 1.52 26.16 -17.86
CA LYS A 560 0.70 25.17 -18.58
C LYS A 560 1.61 24.06 -19.10
N VAL A 561 1.62 22.91 -18.40
CA VAL A 561 2.53 21.79 -18.67
C VAL A 561 1.82 20.60 -19.30
N TRP A 562 2.61 19.71 -19.91
CA TRP A 562 2.12 18.42 -20.37
C TRP A 562 1.79 17.49 -19.20
N TYR A 563 0.60 16.90 -19.22
CA TYR A 563 0.16 15.89 -18.24
C TYR A 563 -0.66 14.81 -18.95
N HIS A 564 0.04 13.84 -19.54
CA HIS A 564 -0.55 12.87 -20.45
C HIS A 564 -1.37 11.79 -19.70
N THR A 565 -2.68 11.79 -19.91
CA THR A 565 -3.66 10.82 -19.36
C THR A 565 -4.24 9.88 -20.43
N CYS A 566 -3.84 10.05 -21.69
CA CYS A 566 -4.44 9.42 -22.85
C CYS A 566 -3.91 7.96 -23.07
N ARG A 567 -4.75 6.98 -23.47
CA ARG A 567 -4.34 5.56 -23.67
C ARG A 567 -3.40 5.30 -24.86
N LYS A 568 -3.41 6.17 -25.87
CA LYS A 568 -2.53 6.09 -27.06
C LYS A 568 -1.27 6.88 -26.74
N GLY A 569 -0.13 6.20 -26.63
CA GLY A 569 1.11 6.73 -26.07
C GLY A 569 1.60 8.11 -26.55
N HIS A 570 2.56 8.64 -25.79
CA HIS A 570 3.02 10.04 -25.82
C HIS A 570 3.43 10.61 -27.19
N SER A 571 3.92 9.78 -28.13
CA SER A 571 4.59 10.26 -29.35
C SER A 571 3.63 10.84 -30.42
N THR A 572 2.33 10.54 -30.36
CA THR A 572 1.34 10.97 -31.37
C THR A 572 0.17 11.77 -30.79
N CYS A 573 0.23 12.14 -29.50
CA CYS A 573 -0.88 12.80 -28.83
C CYS A 573 -0.99 14.28 -29.19
N LYS A 574 -2.11 14.65 -29.83
CA LYS A 574 -2.47 16.05 -30.15
C LYS A 574 -3.62 16.59 -29.30
N ASN A 575 -4.06 15.88 -28.25
CA ASN A 575 -5.21 16.28 -27.43
C ASN A 575 -4.79 17.29 -26.37
N ILE A 576 -4.99 18.58 -26.68
CA ILE A 576 -4.47 19.72 -25.92
C ILE A 576 -5.26 19.92 -24.63
N ASP A 577 -6.58 19.77 -24.69
CA ASP A 577 -7.47 20.10 -23.57
C ASP A 577 -7.47 19.02 -22.49
N ARG A 578 -7.24 17.75 -22.84
CA ARG A 578 -7.26 16.64 -21.87
C ARG A 578 -5.90 16.22 -21.33
N CYS A 579 -4.83 16.50 -22.06
CA CYS A 579 -3.49 15.98 -21.77
C CYS A 579 -2.48 17.10 -21.39
N THR A 580 -2.99 18.27 -20.97
CA THR A 580 -2.23 19.36 -20.30
C THR A 580 -2.89 19.75 -18.98
N ARG A 581 -2.12 20.32 -18.05
CA ARG A 581 -2.63 20.82 -16.76
C ARG A 581 -1.88 22.09 -16.36
N TRP A 582 -2.57 22.99 -15.68
CA TRP A 582 -1.97 24.15 -15.02
C TRP A 582 -1.27 23.73 -13.73
N MET A 583 -0.01 24.11 -13.58
CA MET A 583 0.79 23.83 -12.41
C MET A 583 1.18 25.11 -11.70
N ASP A 584 0.95 25.12 -10.39
CA ASP A 584 1.33 26.20 -9.49
C ASP A 584 2.39 25.66 -8.52
N GLU A 585 3.65 25.79 -8.92
CA GLU A 585 4.78 25.29 -8.14
C GLU A 585 5.01 26.13 -6.87
N ALA A 586 4.71 27.43 -6.92
CA ALA A 586 4.79 28.32 -5.76
C ALA A 586 3.80 27.90 -4.66
N ASN A 587 2.53 27.68 -5.01
CA ASN A 587 1.53 27.17 -4.06
C ASN A 587 1.87 25.76 -3.54
N SER A 588 2.40 24.90 -4.43
CA SER A 588 2.86 23.57 -4.02
C SER A 588 3.98 23.65 -2.98
N LEU A 589 4.95 24.55 -3.16
CA LEU A 589 6.03 24.78 -2.20
C LEU A 589 5.54 25.37 -0.89
N GLU A 590 4.61 26.33 -0.93
CA GLU A 590 4.04 26.92 0.28
C GLU A 590 3.32 25.86 1.13
N LYS A 591 2.53 24.99 0.48
CA LYS A 591 1.89 23.86 1.15
C LYS A 591 2.93 22.92 1.78
N ILE A 592 3.96 22.55 1.02
CA ILE A 592 5.03 21.65 1.49
C ILE A 592 5.77 22.27 2.68
N ASP A 593 6.17 23.54 2.58
CA ASP A 593 6.92 24.21 3.65
C ASP A 593 6.10 24.31 4.93
N ARG A 594 4.80 24.65 4.80
CA ARG A 594 3.87 24.68 5.93
C ARG A 594 3.74 23.32 6.60
N GLU A 595 3.55 22.25 5.82
CA GLU A 595 3.43 20.88 6.35
C GLU A 595 4.75 20.35 6.96
N LEU A 596 5.89 20.83 6.46
CA LEU A 596 7.21 20.52 7.01
C LEU A 596 7.63 21.47 8.15
N GLY A 597 6.81 22.44 8.54
CA GLY A 597 7.15 23.34 9.64
C GLY A 597 8.21 24.39 9.31
N GLY A 598 8.39 24.76 8.05
CA GLY A 598 9.22 25.90 7.66
C GLY A 598 10.69 25.59 7.38
N VAL A 599 10.98 24.41 6.87
CA VAL A 599 12.35 23.87 6.71
C VAL A 599 12.98 24.31 5.39
N LEU A 600 12.19 24.75 4.43
CA LEU A 600 12.69 25.19 3.14
C LEU A 600 13.44 26.51 3.28
N LYS A 601 14.66 26.57 2.75
CA LYS A 601 15.44 27.80 2.67
C LYS A 601 15.31 28.38 1.27
N TYR A 602 14.76 29.58 1.18
CA TYR A 602 14.58 30.28 -0.09
C TYR A 602 15.81 31.14 -0.37
N VAL A 603 16.34 31.02 -1.59
CA VAL A 603 17.44 31.87 -2.06
C VAL A 603 16.83 33.14 -2.64
N ASP A 604 17.29 34.31 -2.17
CA ASP A 604 16.82 35.60 -2.67
C ASP A 604 17.44 35.95 -4.01
N ASP A 605 16.61 36.45 -4.92
CA ASP A 605 17.03 36.97 -6.22
C ASP A 605 17.09 38.50 -6.25
N GLN A 606 16.54 39.24 -5.27
CA GLN A 606 16.42 40.71 -5.37
C GLN A 606 16.79 41.51 -4.12
N GLN A 607 17.66 42.50 -4.30
CA GLN A 607 17.56 43.76 -3.57
C GLN A 607 16.18 44.38 -3.87
N GLY A 608 15.23 44.31 -2.92
CA GLY A 608 14.09 45.23 -2.89
C GLY A 608 12.67 44.68 -3.10
N GLY A 609 12.43 43.37 -2.97
CA GLY A 609 11.08 42.81 -2.90
C GLY A 609 10.83 42.15 -1.55
N THR A 610 9.89 42.66 -0.75
CA THR A 610 9.49 42.03 0.52
C THR A 610 8.94 40.63 0.28
N ALA A 611 9.77 39.61 0.48
CA ALA A 611 9.33 38.22 0.53
C ALA A 611 8.52 37.97 1.81
N ALA A 612 7.33 37.39 1.66
CA ALA A 612 6.34 37.20 2.72
C ALA A 612 6.77 36.23 3.86
N THR A 613 7.94 35.59 3.80
CA THR A 613 8.28 34.47 4.71
C THR A 613 9.58 34.63 5.52
N GLY A 614 10.33 35.73 5.39
CA GLY A 614 11.42 36.09 6.33
C GLY A 614 12.56 35.07 6.52
N ARG A 615 12.66 34.02 5.68
CA ARG A 615 13.63 32.91 5.80
C ARG A 615 14.55 32.82 4.57
N THR A 616 15.09 33.95 4.18
CA THR A 616 16.06 34.07 3.09
C THR A 616 17.43 33.57 3.55
N VAL A 617 18.11 32.76 2.74
CA VAL A 617 19.50 32.39 2.96
C VAL A 617 20.35 32.78 1.76
N THR A 618 21.33 33.65 1.97
CA THR A 618 22.43 33.86 1.04
C THR A 618 23.36 32.67 1.11
N VAL A 619 23.50 31.94 -0.01
CA VAL A 619 24.43 30.81 -0.10
C VAL A 619 25.75 31.37 -0.66
N PRO A 620 26.84 31.46 0.12
CA PRO A 620 28.10 32.08 -0.33
C PRO A 620 28.67 31.42 -1.60
N ASP A 621 28.46 30.11 -1.75
CA ASP A 621 28.92 29.33 -2.91
C ASP A 621 28.08 29.56 -4.19
N LEU A 622 26.88 30.13 -4.08
CA LEU A 622 25.95 30.36 -5.20
C LEU A 622 25.71 31.86 -5.45
N TYR A 623 26.34 32.74 -4.66
CA TYR A 623 26.27 34.19 -4.83
C TYR A 623 26.71 34.62 -6.25
N HIS A 624 27.56 33.81 -6.89
CA HIS A 624 28.06 34.07 -8.24
C HIS A 624 27.10 33.62 -9.36
N LEU A 625 26.11 32.75 -9.09
CA LEU A 625 25.10 32.32 -10.07
C LEU A 625 24.24 33.47 -10.57
N HIS A 626 23.96 34.41 -9.67
CA HIS A 626 23.17 35.60 -9.99
C HIS A 626 23.97 36.63 -10.79
N THR A 627 25.30 36.53 -10.83
CA THR A 627 26.16 37.53 -11.50
C THR A 627 26.62 37.19 -12.91
N LEU A 628 26.30 36.02 -13.48
CA LEU A 628 26.87 35.61 -14.78
C LEU A 628 25.86 34.83 -15.66
N PRO A 629 24.94 35.55 -16.32
CA PRO A 629 24.77 35.39 -17.78
C PRO A 629 25.06 36.68 -18.55
N ALA A 630 24.99 37.84 -17.88
CA ALA A 630 25.24 39.14 -18.50
C ALA A 630 26.75 39.37 -18.70
N THR A 631 27.61 39.08 -17.72
CA THR A 631 29.01 39.52 -17.74
C THR A 631 29.97 38.64 -18.55
N ARG A 632 29.73 37.34 -18.73
CA ARG A 632 30.55 36.50 -19.63
C ARG A 632 30.20 36.75 -21.09
N ARG A 633 28.90 36.90 -21.37
CA ARG A 633 28.39 37.28 -22.70
C ARG A 633 28.70 38.75 -23.01
N LEU A 634 28.64 39.67 -22.03
CA LEU A 634 29.16 41.04 -22.19
C LEU A 634 30.65 41.00 -22.43
N ALA A 635 31.44 40.26 -21.65
CA ALA A 635 32.89 40.21 -21.86
C ALA A 635 33.25 39.62 -23.23
N GLU A 636 32.50 38.64 -23.73
CA GLU A 636 32.66 38.08 -25.08
C GLU A 636 32.21 39.08 -26.17
N LEU A 637 31.08 39.77 -25.99
CA LEU A 637 30.57 40.76 -26.93
C LEU A 637 31.40 42.06 -26.93
N GLU A 638 31.91 42.46 -25.77
CA GLU A 638 32.78 43.61 -25.56
C GLU A 638 34.16 43.31 -26.14
N ARG A 639 34.70 42.09 -25.92
CA ARG A 639 35.91 41.62 -26.62
C ARG A 639 35.70 41.57 -28.14
N ALA A 640 34.55 41.11 -28.63
CA ALA A 640 34.25 41.08 -30.06
C ALA A 640 34.10 42.50 -30.64
N ALA A 641 33.48 43.42 -29.92
CA ALA A 641 33.33 44.82 -30.31
C ALA A 641 34.68 45.56 -30.31
N GLN A 642 35.53 45.33 -29.30
CA GLN A 642 36.89 45.87 -29.23
C GLN A 642 37.76 45.35 -30.38
N LEU A 643 37.68 44.06 -30.71
CA LEU A 643 38.41 43.47 -31.84
C LEU A 643 37.91 44.02 -33.20
N SER A 644 36.59 44.19 -33.35
CA SER A 644 36.00 44.81 -34.54
C SER A 644 36.45 46.26 -34.72
N TYR A 645 36.43 47.05 -33.64
CA TYR A 645 36.88 48.44 -33.62
C TYR A 645 38.38 48.59 -33.92
N LEU A 646 39.22 47.71 -33.39
CA LEU A 646 40.65 47.69 -33.70
C LEU A 646 40.91 47.35 -35.18
N SER A 647 40.17 46.41 -35.77
CA SER A 647 40.28 46.11 -37.21
C SER A 647 39.81 47.28 -38.08
N TYR A 648 38.79 48.02 -37.64
CA TYR A 648 38.30 49.21 -38.33
C TYR A 648 39.35 50.35 -38.32
N LEU A 649 40.05 50.54 -37.19
CA LEU A 649 41.13 51.53 -37.09
C LEU A 649 42.37 51.15 -37.92
N GLN A 650 42.67 49.85 -38.07
CA GLN A 650 43.74 49.37 -38.94
C GLN A 650 43.43 49.55 -40.43
N ASN A 651 42.16 49.45 -40.84
CA ASN A 651 41.72 49.67 -42.22
C ASN A 651 41.56 51.16 -42.60
N LYS A 652 41.78 52.09 -41.67
CA LYS A 652 41.71 53.55 -41.88
C LYS A 652 43.07 54.23 -41.88
N ARG A 653 44.17 53.49 -41.80
CA ARG A 653 45.54 53.99 -41.96
C ARG A 653 46.10 53.67 -43.32
#